data_AF-A0A7V7EC90-F1
#
_entry.id   AF-A0A7V7EC90-F1
#
_cell.length_a   1.000
_cell.length_b   1.000
_cell.length_c   1.000
_cell.angle_alpha   90.00
_cell.angle_beta   90.00
_cell.angle_gamma   90.00
#
_symmetry.space_group_name_H-M   'P 1'
#
loop_
_entity.id
_entity.type
_entity.pdbx_description
1 polymer ?
#
loop_
_entity_poly.entity_id
_entity_poly.type
_entity_poly.pdbx_seq_one_letter_code
_entity_poly.pdbx_strand_id
1 'polypeptide(L)'
;VPLREALEQVADAAGLTLLEQPGRLRLVQVNSEGRIVDKTDYPFVDDPDVIGTWTSVDFVDEPADFTAGEKRWPADLYLKQLVILPGGRTEGPWTWTKGLLLHPGSRHASRYIIKELDGEKYMFFEWKSGDYSIRHMKPSYYVLKKNARGSDTAIETQSAPGATDVTPISTGGMNARIQQLDIDTATLEDVLRVLGEPIEYVWGKQKFTKGNLPSTYCVVYPRRFLVVMNGGQIEELRHHEPGYVFRGKLQVGSSLEEALEVIGEPTETVEGRNEWKDGVLYKNIGGGKGNCYYQRNDQDVRLFFSEYKVSALYVTRSDYGEREQGGGSFKTVRPIAEVNEFDDVRWKDMTKLDLSTKSTLPSTLTFNQKTVWPDRLRMPADVNPEELLLDAMNPGLGVRELHRQGITGQGVTVAIIDQPMYLDHPEFAGKVVEYHDVGCGSESSMHGPAVASLLVGEQCGTAPGARLYHVAAPSWTKDAAYQAKALNWLIDKNETLPDSDKIRVVSVSAAPSGPGSPFNKDNAMWDEACARAEAAGMMVLDCTSHRGIIGPSWLDAGDPENVAKCTPGFPGRGSSFRPGRLLVPTCPRTTAEEYDKGDCSYQYCGRGGLSWAIPYAAGVLAMGWQLRPELGAEQMRDLLFESAHKKSDGAQMINPKAFIELVKEAKARP
;
A
#
# COMPACT_ATOMS: atom_id res chain seq x y z
N VAL A 1 37.64 -35.47 23.10
CA VAL A 1 37.68 -35.96 21.71
C VAL A 1 36.58 -37.00 21.44
N PRO A 2 36.37 -38.08 22.23
CA PRO A 2 35.34 -39.09 21.91
C PRO A 2 33.88 -38.59 22.02
N LEU A 3 33.60 -37.67 22.95
CA LEU A 3 32.23 -37.15 23.18
C LEU A 3 31.76 -36.20 22.07
N ARG A 4 32.68 -35.45 21.45
CA ARG A 4 32.35 -34.48 20.40
C ARG A 4 31.97 -35.19 19.11
N GLU A 5 32.80 -36.11 18.64
CA GLU A 5 32.52 -36.90 17.44
C GLU A 5 31.22 -37.73 17.59
N ALA A 6 30.98 -38.28 18.78
CA ALA A 6 29.72 -38.97 19.07
C ALA A 6 28.50 -38.03 19.04
N LEU A 7 28.63 -36.79 19.54
CA LEU A 7 27.57 -35.79 19.51
C LEU A 7 27.34 -35.22 18.10
N GLU A 8 28.38 -35.07 17.29
CA GLU A 8 28.29 -34.64 15.89
C GLU A 8 27.59 -35.71 15.04
N GLN A 9 27.91 -36.99 15.23
CA GLN A 9 27.19 -38.09 14.58
C GLN A 9 25.71 -38.16 14.97
N VAL A 10 25.39 -37.91 16.24
CA VAL A 10 24.00 -37.83 16.71
C VAL A 10 23.30 -36.58 16.16
N ALA A 11 24.01 -35.46 16.03
CA ALA A 11 23.47 -34.22 15.45
C ALA A 11 23.08 -34.42 13.98
N ASP A 12 23.99 -34.98 13.18
CA ASP A 12 23.77 -35.24 11.76
C ASP A 12 22.63 -36.23 11.53
N ALA A 13 22.58 -37.32 12.32
CA ALA A 13 21.51 -38.30 12.23
C ALA A 13 20.13 -37.73 12.60
N ALA A 14 20.08 -36.70 13.45
CA ALA A 14 18.85 -36.04 13.89
C ALA A 14 18.52 -34.74 13.12
N GLY A 15 19.35 -34.33 12.15
CA GLY A 15 19.20 -33.06 11.44
C GLY A 15 19.36 -31.82 12.35
N LEU A 16 20.21 -31.93 13.38
CA LEU A 16 20.52 -30.88 14.35
C LEU A 16 21.94 -30.35 14.14
N THR A 17 22.20 -29.13 14.61
CA THR A 17 23.51 -28.48 14.58
C THR A 17 24.10 -28.45 15.99
N LEU A 18 25.36 -28.85 16.13
CA LEU A 18 26.12 -28.75 17.38
C LEU A 18 26.76 -27.36 17.48
N LEU A 19 26.32 -26.55 18.46
CA LEU A 19 26.90 -25.24 18.75
C LEU A 19 27.86 -25.33 19.95
N GLU A 20 29.03 -24.73 19.78
CA GLU A 20 30.07 -24.63 20.79
C GLU A 20 29.99 -23.27 21.49
N GLN A 21 29.71 -23.27 22.80
CA GLN A 21 29.70 -22.09 23.66
C GLN A 21 30.76 -22.27 24.76
N PRO A 22 31.24 -21.18 25.40
CA PRO A 22 32.24 -21.28 26.47
C PRO A 22 31.79 -22.26 27.57
N GLY A 23 32.44 -23.43 27.64
CA GLY A 23 32.19 -24.47 28.64
C GLY A 23 31.01 -25.41 28.38
N ARG A 24 30.31 -25.35 27.22
CA ARG A 24 29.18 -26.27 26.93
C ARG A 24 28.94 -26.48 25.43
N LEU A 25 28.58 -27.72 25.08
CA LEU A 25 28.07 -28.10 23.75
C LEU A 25 26.53 -28.15 23.78
N ARG A 26 25.87 -27.61 22.76
CA ARG A 26 24.40 -27.61 22.64
C ARG A 26 23.96 -28.05 21.25
N LEU A 27 23.06 -29.03 21.18
CA LEU A 27 22.36 -29.40 19.95
C LEU A 27 21.16 -28.49 19.74
N VAL A 28 21.02 -27.91 18.55
CA VAL A 28 19.90 -27.03 18.17
C VAL A 28 19.42 -27.34 16.76
N GLN A 29 18.20 -26.94 16.42
CA GLN A 29 17.74 -26.98 15.04
C GLN A 29 17.98 -25.61 14.39
N VAL A 30 18.47 -25.59 13.15
CA VAL A 30 18.63 -24.35 12.37
C VAL A 30 17.82 -24.40 11.08
N ASN A 31 17.28 -23.27 10.66
CA ASN A 31 16.60 -23.15 9.37
C ASN A 31 17.60 -22.93 8.21
N SER A 32 17.09 -22.84 6.98
CA SER A 32 17.89 -22.59 5.77
C SER A 32 18.66 -21.27 5.76
N GLU A 33 18.36 -20.35 6.67
CA GLU A 33 19.05 -19.06 6.85
C GLU A 33 20.09 -19.12 7.99
N GLY A 34 20.34 -20.30 8.58
CA GLY A 34 21.27 -20.49 9.69
C GLY A 34 20.75 -20.02 11.05
N ARG A 35 19.44 -19.75 11.19
CA ARG A 35 18.82 -19.26 12.43
C ARG A 35 18.34 -20.40 13.31
N ILE A 36 18.57 -20.30 14.62
CA ILE A 36 18.06 -21.28 15.59
C ILE A 36 16.52 -21.24 15.62
N VAL A 37 15.92 -22.41 15.50
CA VAL A 37 14.48 -22.66 15.67
C VAL A 37 14.24 -23.71 16.75
N ASP A 38 13.12 -23.60 17.43
CA ASP A 38 12.68 -24.55 18.45
C ASP A 38 11.51 -25.40 17.95
N LYS A 39 11.33 -26.55 18.59
CA LYS A 39 10.07 -27.28 18.55
C LYS A 39 8.97 -26.37 19.12
N THR A 40 7.83 -26.25 18.43
CA THR A 40 6.72 -25.36 18.85
C THR A 40 5.34 -26.02 18.76
N ASP A 41 5.26 -27.25 18.27
CA ASP A 41 4.05 -28.09 18.16
C ASP A 41 3.71 -28.80 19.49
N TYR A 42 3.85 -28.11 20.61
CA TYR A 42 3.49 -28.67 21.92
C TYR A 42 1.96 -28.72 22.07
N PRO A 43 1.39 -29.82 22.61
CA PRO A 43 -0.02 -29.85 22.95
C PRO A 43 -0.32 -28.80 24.02
N PHE A 44 -1.53 -28.23 23.96
CA PHE A 44 -1.97 -27.26 24.95
C PHE A 44 -2.24 -27.95 26.29
N VAL A 45 -1.62 -27.42 27.34
CA VAL A 45 -1.84 -27.76 28.75
C VAL A 45 -2.11 -26.46 29.48
N ASP A 46 -3.23 -26.39 30.18
CA ASP A 46 -3.65 -25.19 30.89
C ASP A 46 -2.80 -24.92 32.15
N ASP A 47 -2.66 -23.64 32.50
CA ASP A 47 -1.92 -23.14 33.66
C ASP A 47 -2.61 -21.90 34.23
N PRO A 48 -3.63 -22.06 35.09
CA PRO A 48 -4.41 -20.93 35.59
C PRO A 48 -3.57 -19.86 36.30
N ASP A 49 -2.41 -20.23 36.85
CA ASP A 49 -1.50 -19.32 37.53
C ASP A 49 -0.83 -18.32 36.59
N VAL A 50 -0.69 -18.65 35.30
CA VAL A 50 -0.07 -17.75 34.31
C VAL A 50 -1.05 -16.70 33.79
N ILE A 51 -2.35 -16.95 33.89
CA ILE A 51 -3.40 -16.10 33.32
C ILE A 51 -3.48 -14.76 34.06
N GLY A 52 -3.56 -13.68 33.27
CA GLY A 52 -3.67 -12.30 33.73
C GLY A 52 -2.62 -11.38 33.11
N THR A 53 -2.59 -10.15 33.61
CA THR A 53 -1.68 -9.10 33.16
C THR A 53 -0.40 -9.11 33.98
N TRP A 54 0.74 -9.11 33.29
CA TRP A 54 2.08 -9.07 33.87
C TRP A 54 2.84 -7.85 33.37
N THR A 55 3.45 -7.08 34.27
CA THR A 55 4.18 -5.85 33.94
C THR A 55 5.68 -6.07 34.11
N SER A 56 6.49 -5.73 33.13
CA SER A 56 7.95 -5.90 33.19
C SER A 56 8.57 -4.99 34.24
N VAL A 57 9.41 -5.56 35.11
CA VAL A 57 10.09 -4.84 36.20
C VAL A 57 11.61 -4.89 36.11
N ASP A 58 12.19 -5.92 35.46
CA ASP A 58 13.64 -6.02 35.25
C ASP A 58 14.01 -6.90 34.04
N PHE A 59 15.29 -6.92 33.69
CA PHE A 59 15.89 -7.83 32.71
C PHE A 59 17.24 -8.36 33.22
N VAL A 60 17.35 -9.68 33.38
CA VAL A 60 18.47 -10.33 34.08
C VAL A 60 19.03 -11.50 33.26
N ASP A 61 20.32 -11.80 33.40
CA ASP A 61 20.95 -12.91 32.67
C ASP A 61 20.48 -14.27 33.18
N GLU A 62 20.37 -14.46 34.50
CA GLU A 62 19.73 -15.62 35.10
C GLU A 62 18.61 -15.24 36.08
N PRO A 63 17.58 -16.08 36.26
CA PRO A 63 16.53 -15.86 37.26
C PRO A 63 17.02 -15.75 38.72
N ALA A 64 18.27 -16.14 39.01
CA ALA A 64 18.90 -16.02 40.32
C ALA A 64 19.48 -14.61 40.57
N ASP A 65 19.67 -13.81 39.52
CA ASP A 65 20.23 -12.46 39.62
C ASP A 65 19.17 -11.41 39.96
N PHE A 66 17.90 -11.78 40.05
CA PHE A 66 16.82 -10.85 40.36
C PHE A 66 16.70 -10.59 41.87
N THR A 67 16.67 -9.31 42.24
CA THR A 67 16.34 -8.83 43.59
C THR A 67 15.05 -8.01 43.52
N ALA A 68 14.01 -8.36 44.29
CA ALA A 68 12.75 -7.64 44.26
C ALA A 68 12.92 -6.17 44.71
N GLY A 69 12.33 -5.23 43.95
CA GLY A 69 12.39 -3.79 44.25
C GLY A 69 13.63 -3.06 43.72
N GLU A 70 14.65 -3.79 43.26
CA GLU A 70 15.83 -3.22 42.61
C GLU A 70 15.80 -3.52 41.10
N LYS A 71 15.87 -2.49 40.26
CA LYS A 71 16.00 -2.68 38.81
C LYS A 71 17.48 -2.68 38.44
N ARG A 72 18.02 -3.84 38.04
CA ARG A 72 19.43 -3.95 37.62
C ARG A 72 19.66 -3.44 36.20
N TRP A 73 18.67 -3.57 35.32
CA TRP A 73 18.82 -3.10 33.95
C TRP A 73 18.73 -1.57 33.85
N PRO A 74 19.78 -0.87 33.40
CA PRO A 74 19.85 0.60 33.48
C PRO A 74 18.96 1.33 32.48
N ALA A 75 18.52 0.65 31.42
CA ALA A 75 17.76 1.25 30.31
C ALA A 75 16.26 0.92 30.36
N ASP A 76 15.49 1.55 29.48
CA ASP A 76 14.07 1.22 29.30
C ASP A 76 13.88 -0.20 28.75
N LEU A 77 12.95 -0.93 29.36
CA LEU A 77 12.60 -2.28 28.94
C LEU A 77 11.76 -2.24 27.67
N TYR A 78 12.15 -2.98 26.63
CA TYR A 78 11.42 -3.06 25.36
C TYR A 78 10.03 -3.71 25.54
N LEU A 79 9.97 -4.90 26.16
CA LEU A 79 8.72 -5.51 26.55
C LEU A 79 8.19 -4.79 27.80
N LYS A 80 7.07 -4.06 27.68
CA LYS A 80 6.47 -3.33 28.81
C LYS A 80 5.49 -4.19 29.62
N GLN A 81 4.70 -4.98 28.93
CA GLN A 81 3.61 -5.76 29.51
C GLN A 81 3.36 -7.02 28.68
N LEU A 82 2.87 -8.06 29.36
CA LEU A 82 2.42 -9.31 28.76
C LEU A 82 1.07 -9.70 29.35
N VAL A 83 0.05 -9.81 28.51
CA VAL A 83 -1.30 -10.25 28.93
C VAL A 83 -1.52 -11.68 28.46
N ILE A 84 -1.65 -12.59 29.42
CA ILE A 84 -1.88 -14.02 29.17
C ILE A 84 -3.36 -14.34 29.35
N LEU A 85 -3.98 -14.87 28.30
CA LEU A 85 -5.41 -15.16 28.23
C LEU A 85 -5.67 -16.67 28.35
N PRO A 86 -6.84 -17.09 28.85
CA PRO A 86 -7.21 -18.51 28.87
C PRO A 86 -7.17 -19.16 27.48
N GLY A 87 -6.91 -20.48 27.47
CA GLY A 87 -6.92 -21.28 26.24
C GLY A 87 -5.70 -21.07 25.35
N GLY A 88 -4.53 -20.79 25.93
CA GLY A 88 -3.26 -20.74 25.21
C GLY A 88 -3.01 -19.48 24.39
N ARG A 89 -3.74 -18.39 24.67
CA ARG A 89 -3.67 -17.12 23.92
C ARG A 89 -2.97 -16.02 24.73
N THR A 90 -2.41 -15.03 24.04
CA THR A 90 -1.95 -13.77 24.62
C THR A 90 -2.50 -12.59 23.80
N GLU A 91 -2.44 -11.37 24.32
CA GLU A 91 -2.72 -10.15 23.51
C GLU A 91 -1.55 -9.76 22.58
N GLY A 92 -0.42 -10.48 22.71
CA GLY A 92 0.76 -10.33 21.88
C GLY A 92 0.87 -11.42 20.81
N PRO A 93 2.01 -11.49 20.11
CA PRO A 93 2.22 -12.47 19.04
C PRO A 93 2.39 -13.92 19.53
N TRP A 94 2.47 -14.15 20.85
CA TRP A 94 2.71 -15.48 21.42
C TRP A 94 1.42 -16.25 21.68
N THR A 95 1.47 -17.56 21.49
CA THR A 95 0.57 -18.52 22.14
C THR A 95 1.27 -19.12 23.37
N TRP A 96 0.57 -19.86 24.21
CA TRP A 96 1.19 -20.49 25.38
C TRP A 96 0.61 -21.87 25.68
N THR A 97 1.42 -22.69 26.35
CA THR A 97 1.06 -23.95 27.02
C THR A 97 1.83 -23.98 28.33
N LYS A 98 1.44 -24.79 29.31
CA LYS A 98 2.06 -24.80 30.63
C LYS A 98 3.60 -24.84 30.57
N GLY A 99 4.23 -23.76 31.03
CA GLY A 99 5.68 -23.56 31.08
C GLY A 99 6.33 -22.93 29.84
N LEU A 100 5.60 -22.68 28.75
CA LEU A 100 6.13 -22.16 27.48
C LEU A 100 5.24 -21.07 26.87
N LEU A 101 5.88 -20.01 26.35
CA LEU A 101 5.32 -19.13 25.33
C LEU A 101 5.92 -19.47 23.96
N LEU A 102 5.06 -19.59 22.95
CA LEU A 102 5.39 -20.07 21.62
C LEU A 102 5.18 -18.92 20.63
N HIS A 103 6.22 -18.54 19.90
CA HIS A 103 6.11 -17.51 18.87
C HIS A 103 5.93 -18.19 17.50
N PRO A 104 4.75 -18.11 16.86
CA PRO A 104 4.44 -18.84 15.63
C PRO A 104 5.26 -18.34 14.43
N GLY A 105 5.58 -17.04 14.40
CA GLY A 105 6.40 -16.45 13.32
C GLY A 105 7.88 -16.86 13.37
N SER A 106 8.56 -16.66 14.50
CA SER A 106 9.99 -16.96 14.65
C SER A 106 10.30 -18.42 15.01
N ARG A 107 9.27 -19.25 15.27
CA ARG A 107 9.38 -20.64 15.72
C ARG A 107 10.27 -20.78 16.95
N HIS A 108 10.00 -19.99 17.99
CA HIS A 108 10.69 -20.06 19.28
C HIS A 108 9.75 -20.54 20.38
N ALA A 109 10.27 -21.38 21.27
CA ALA A 109 9.59 -21.83 22.48
C ALA A 109 10.34 -21.28 23.68
N SER A 110 9.86 -20.17 24.22
CA SER A 110 10.43 -19.46 25.36
C SER A 110 9.85 -19.99 26.66
N ARG A 111 10.72 -20.41 27.58
CA ARG A 111 10.26 -20.86 28.91
C ARG A 111 9.77 -19.69 29.75
N TYR A 112 8.69 -19.90 30.50
CA TYR A 112 8.36 -19.05 31.63
C TYR A 112 8.45 -19.80 32.96
N ILE A 113 8.83 -19.11 34.02
CA ILE A 113 8.87 -19.64 35.39
C ILE A 113 8.14 -18.67 36.29
N ILE A 114 7.15 -19.14 37.04
CA ILE A 114 6.48 -18.34 38.07
C ILE A 114 7.17 -18.59 39.41
N LYS A 115 7.54 -17.52 40.12
CA LYS A 115 7.99 -17.56 41.51
C LYS A 115 7.19 -16.58 42.35
N GLU A 116 7.00 -16.91 43.61
CA GLU A 116 6.47 -15.99 44.61
C GLU A 116 7.62 -15.52 45.50
N LEU A 117 7.80 -14.21 45.59
CA LEU A 117 8.85 -13.57 46.37
C LEU A 117 8.20 -12.44 47.18
N ASP A 118 8.35 -12.47 48.50
CA ASP A 118 7.77 -11.48 49.43
C ASP A 118 6.25 -11.26 49.24
N GLY A 119 5.50 -12.32 48.94
CA GLY A 119 4.04 -12.29 48.74
C GLY A 119 3.59 -11.82 47.36
N GLU A 120 4.53 -11.59 46.43
CA GLU A 120 4.26 -11.10 45.08
C GLU A 120 4.67 -12.14 44.03
N LYS A 121 3.83 -12.31 42.99
CA LYS A 121 4.12 -13.26 41.91
C LYS A 121 4.93 -12.60 40.79
N TYR A 122 6.02 -13.25 40.41
CA TYR A 122 6.89 -12.86 39.30
C TYR A 122 6.98 -13.96 38.25
N MET A 123 6.95 -13.55 36.98
CA MET A 123 7.24 -14.37 35.82
C MET A 123 8.65 -14.08 35.32
N PHE A 124 9.47 -15.11 35.20
CA PHE A 124 10.75 -15.07 34.50
C PHE A 124 10.54 -15.61 33.11
N PHE A 125 10.47 -14.72 32.13
CA PHE A 125 10.21 -15.02 30.73
C PHE A 125 11.53 -15.05 29.94
N GLU A 126 11.92 -16.23 29.47
CA GLU A 126 13.11 -16.46 28.66
C GLU A 126 13.01 -15.71 27.32
N TRP A 127 13.88 -14.72 27.11
CA TRP A 127 13.80 -13.84 25.96
C TRP A 127 14.65 -14.33 24.78
N LYS A 128 14.00 -15.00 23.83
CA LYS A 128 14.63 -15.52 22.61
C LYS A 128 14.54 -14.50 21.47
N SER A 129 15.56 -13.65 21.36
CA SER A 129 15.65 -12.55 20.38
C SER A 129 16.54 -12.89 19.17
N GLY A 130 16.93 -11.86 18.39
CA GLY A 130 17.99 -11.98 17.38
C GLY A 130 19.33 -12.44 17.96
N ASP A 131 19.64 -12.12 19.22
CA ASP A 131 20.87 -12.60 19.86
C ASP A 131 20.85 -14.12 20.06
N TYR A 132 19.69 -14.68 20.39
CA TYR A 132 19.51 -16.13 20.46
C TYR A 132 19.50 -16.75 19.05
N SER A 133 18.64 -16.26 18.16
CA SER A 133 18.39 -16.92 16.88
C SER A 133 19.48 -16.72 15.83
N ILE A 134 20.14 -15.55 15.81
CA ILE A 134 21.15 -15.18 14.80
C ILE A 134 22.56 -15.22 15.37
N ARG A 135 22.76 -14.69 16.58
CA ARG A 135 24.10 -14.64 17.23
C ARG A 135 24.39 -15.84 18.13
N HIS A 136 23.43 -16.77 18.23
CA HIS A 136 23.56 -18.04 18.96
C HIS A 136 23.96 -17.87 20.44
N MET A 137 23.58 -16.75 21.04
CA MET A 137 23.83 -16.44 22.45
C MET A 137 22.81 -17.12 23.37
N LYS A 138 23.16 -17.25 24.65
CA LYS A 138 22.20 -17.70 25.67
C LYS A 138 21.12 -16.62 25.89
N PRO A 139 19.83 -16.99 25.95
CA PRO A 139 18.76 -16.05 26.29
C PRO A 139 18.90 -15.52 27.72
N SER A 140 18.71 -14.21 27.90
CA SER A 140 18.45 -13.56 29.19
C SER A 140 16.93 -13.56 29.47
N TYR A 141 16.50 -13.06 30.63
CA TYR A 141 15.12 -13.16 31.10
C TYR A 141 14.49 -11.80 31.38
N TYR A 142 13.28 -11.58 30.87
CA TYR A 142 12.40 -10.55 31.41
C TYR A 142 11.83 -11.02 32.75
N VAL A 143 11.86 -10.14 33.75
CA VAL A 143 11.15 -10.35 35.01
C VAL A 143 9.90 -9.50 34.99
N LEU A 144 8.73 -10.13 35.09
CA LEU A 144 7.43 -9.45 35.08
C LEU A 144 6.68 -9.69 36.39
N LYS A 145 6.10 -8.65 36.98
CA LYS A 145 5.27 -8.75 38.19
C LYS A 145 3.79 -8.93 37.81
N LYS A 146 3.06 -9.81 38.51
CA LYS A 146 1.61 -9.99 38.30
C LYS A 146 0.83 -8.80 38.85
N ASN A 147 -0.12 -8.27 38.07
CA ASN A 147 -0.99 -7.19 38.53
C ASN A 147 -2.09 -7.74 39.47
N ALA A 148 -2.43 -7.00 40.54
CA ALA A 148 -3.50 -7.37 41.47
C ALA A 148 -4.90 -7.30 40.82
N ARG A 149 -5.81 -8.21 41.17
CA ARG A 149 -7.20 -8.18 40.68
C ARG A 149 -8.01 -7.11 41.44
N GLY A 150 -8.40 -6.01 40.76
CA GLY A 150 -9.58 -5.21 41.13
C GLY A 150 -9.50 -3.68 40.94
N SER A 151 -10.18 -3.17 39.90
CA SER A 151 -10.92 -1.89 39.92
C SER A 151 -12.00 -1.91 38.82
N ASP A 152 -13.06 -2.68 39.05
CA ASP A 152 -14.36 -2.55 38.37
C ASP A 152 -15.28 -1.72 39.27
N THR A 153 -15.84 -0.63 38.75
CA THR A 153 -17.09 -0.04 39.27
C THR A 153 -17.97 0.39 38.11
N ALA A 154 -19.19 -0.11 38.17
CA ALA A 154 -20.22 -0.17 37.15
C ALA A 154 -20.97 1.14 36.93
N ILE A 155 -21.57 1.28 35.73
CA ILE A 155 -22.82 2.02 35.54
C ILE A 155 -23.89 0.95 35.33
N GLU A 156 -24.75 0.78 36.32
CA GLU A 156 -26.01 0.03 36.21
C GLU A 156 -27.02 0.84 35.39
N THR A 157 -27.78 0.15 34.53
CA THR A 157 -29.22 0.38 34.41
C THR A 157 -29.91 -0.94 34.08
N GLN A 158 -30.50 -1.51 35.13
CA GLN A 158 -31.73 -2.30 35.23
C GLN A 158 -32.03 -3.39 34.18
N SER A 159 -32.07 -4.61 34.70
CA SER A 159 -32.50 -5.85 34.07
C SER A 159 -34.00 -5.89 33.75
N ALA A 160 -34.34 -6.39 32.56
CA ALA A 160 -35.52 -7.21 32.31
C ALA A 160 -35.07 -8.53 31.63
N PRO A 161 -35.75 -9.66 31.88
CA PRO A 161 -35.09 -10.96 31.99
C PRO A 161 -35.04 -11.75 30.67
N GLY A 162 -33.95 -12.50 30.47
CA GLY A 162 -33.89 -13.59 29.47
C GLY A 162 -32.62 -13.62 28.62
N ALA A 163 -31.43 -13.74 29.22
CA ALA A 163 -30.23 -14.15 28.50
C ALA A 163 -29.96 -15.62 28.81
N THR A 164 -30.37 -16.49 27.90
CA THR A 164 -29.97 -17.90 27.86
C THR A 164 -28.49 -18.04 27.48
N ASP A 165 -27.87 -19.09 28.03
CA ASP A 165 -26.51 -19.59 27.80
C ASP A 165 -25.88 -19.25 26.44
N VAL A 166 -24.72 -18.59 26.46
CA VAL A 166 -23.81 -18.60 25.30
C VAL A 166 -22.94 -19.86 25.40
N THR A 167 -23.49 -20.93 24.81
CA THR A 167 -22.85 -22.23 24.60
C THR A 167 -21.67 -22.08 23.61
N PRO A 168 -20.60 -22.91 23.68
CA PRO A 168 -19.58 -22.95 22.64
C PRO A 168 -20.23 -23.21 21.27
N ILE A 169 -19.73 -22.57 20.20
CA ILE A 169 -20.27 -22.75 18.85
C ILE A 169 -20.04 -24.21 18.42
N SER A 170 -21.08 -25.03 18.61
CA SER A 170 -21.19 -26.33 17.98
C SER A 170 -21.32 -26.15 16.46
N THR A 171 -20.98 -27.19 15.71
CA THR A 171 -21.16 -27.28 14.24
C THR A 171 -22.58 -26.91 13.76
N GLY A 172 -23.61 -26.94 14.63
CA GLY A 172 -24.97 -26.51 14.30
C GLY A 172 -25.20 -24.99 14.33
N GLY A 173 -24.38 -24.22 15.05
CA GLY A 173 -24.61 -22.78 15.27
C GLY A 173 -24.20 -21.88 14.10
N MET A 174 -23.13 -22.23 13.38
CA MET A 174 -22.63 -21.41 12.27
C MET A 174 -23.56 -21.47 11.05
N ASN A 175 -24.06 -22.67 10.70
CA ASN A 175 -25.07 -22.84 9.66
C ASN A 175 -26.34 -22.03 9.94
N ALA A 176 -26.87 -22.07 11.17
CA ALA A 176 -28.08 -21.35 11.56
C ALA A 176 -27.90 -19.82 11.55
N ARG A 177 -26.70 -19.31 11.84
CA ARG A 177 -26.39 -17.88 11.72
C ARG A 177 -26.25 -17.46 10.26
N ILE A 178 -25.52 -18.21 9.44
CA ILE A 178 -25.33 -17.88 8.02
C ILE A 178 -26.66 -17.91 7.26
N GLN A 179 -27.60 -18.80 7.60
CA GLN A 179 -28.94 -18.84 7.02
C GLN A 179 -29.76 -17.55 7.25
N GLN A 180 -29.37 -16.69 8.19
CA GLN A 180 -30.02 -15.40 8.44
C GLN A 180 -29.43 -14.28 7.58
N LEU A 181 -28.37 -14.55 6.82
CA LEU A 181 -27.77 -13.63 5.86
C LEU A 181 -28.18 -14.03 4.45
N ASP A 182 -28.72 -13.08 3.71
CA ASP A 182 -28.83 -13.17 2.26
C ASP A 182 -27.51 -12.65 1.66
N ILE A 183 -26.67 -13.55 1.13
CA ILE A 183 -25.32 -13.21 0.64
C ILE A 183 -25.38 -12.19 -0.51
N ASP A 184 -26.45 -12.18 -1.30
CA ASP A 184 -26.53 -11.33 -2.48
C ASP A 184 -26.84 -9.87 -2.14
N THR A 185 -27.48 -9.65 -0.99
CA THR A 185 -28.02 -8.35 -0.57
C THR A 185 -27.46 -7.81 0.75
N ALA A 186 -26.95 -8.68 1.62
CA ALA A 186 -26.52 -8.31 2.98
C ALA A 186 -25.39 -7.27 3.00
N THR A 187 -25.58 -6.27 3.86
CA THR A 187 -24.62 -5.19 4.11
C THR A 187 -23.68 -5.54 5.27
N LEU A 188 -22.67 -4.70 5.52
CA LEU A 188 -21.86 -4.84 6.74
C LEU A 188 -22.72 -4.76 8.02
N GLU A 189 -23.76 -3.93 8.04
CA GLU A 189 -24.64 -3.82 9.20
C GLU A 189 -25.40 -5.13 9.47
N ASP A 190 -25.88 -5.79 8.42
CA ASP A 190 -26.51 -7.10 8.53
C ASP A 190 -25.55 -8.17 9.02
N VAL A 191 -24.32 -8.17 8.50
CA VAL A 191 -23.23 -9.05 8.93
C VAL A 191 -22.97 -8.89 10.43
N LEU A 192 -22.82 -7.66 10.91
CA LEU A 192 -22.60 -7.38 12.33
C LEU A 192 -23.81 -7.74 13.20
N ARG A 193 -25.02 -7.50 12.71
CA ARG A 193 -26.27 -7.86 13.42
C ARG A 193 -26.40 -9.37 13.60
N VAL A 194 -26.05 -10.17 12.60
CA VAL A 194 -26.22 -11.63 12.62
C VAL A 194 -25.03 -12.33 13.27
N LEU A 195 -23.81 -11.88 13.00
CA LEU A 195 -22.59 -12.56 13.41
C LEU A 195 -21.93 -11.93 14.65
N GLY A 196 -22.32 -10.71 15.01
CA GLY A 196 -21.72 -9.94 16.09
C GLY A 196 -20.48 -9.15 15.64
N GLU A 197 -19.84 -8.50 16.61
CA GLU A 197 -18.62 -7.74 16.37
C GLU A 197 -17.45 -8.66 15.96
N PRO A 198 -16.65 -8.25 14.96
CA PRO A 198 -15.56 -9.05 14.44
C PRO A 198 -14.30 -8.89 15.29
N ILE A 199 -13.33 -9.77 15.05
CA ILE A 199 -11.98 -9.66 15.62
C ILE A 199 -11.27 -8.45 15.00
N GLU A 200 -11.36 -8.30 13.68
CA GLU A 200 -10.70 -7.22 12.95
C GLU A 200 -11.26 -7.06 11.52
N TYR A 201 -10.91 -5.94 10.90
CA TYR A 201 -11.10 -5.67 9.48
C TYR A 201 -9.74 -5.65 8.80
N VAL A 202 -9.56 -6.42 7.72
CA VAL A 202 -8.25 -6.56 7.05
C VAL A 202 -8.38 -6.57 5.54
N TRP A 203 -7.34 -6.10 4.85
CA TRP A 203 -7.16 -6.34 3.42
C TRP A 203 -5.67 -6.51 3.12
N GLY A 204 -5.30 -7.65 2.54
CA GLY A 204 -3.90 -8.05 2.43
C GLY A 204 -3.21 -8.09 3.81
N LYS A 205 -2.16 -7.27 3.98
CA LYS A 205 -1.41 -7.14 5.24
C LYS A 205 -1.89 -5.97 6.12
N GLN A 206 -2.87 -5.19 5.66
CA GLN A 206 -3.33 -3.98 6.34
C GLN A 206 -4.53 -4.27 7.23
N LYS A 207 -4.58 -3.61 8.39
CA LYS A 207 -5.72 -3.61 9.31
C LYS A 207 -6.46 -2.28 9.23
N PHE A 208 -7.77 -2.33 9.34
CA PHE A 208 -8.65 -1.18 9.22
C PHE A 208 -9.56 -1.06 10.45
N THR A 209 -10.07 0.15 10.66
CA THR A 209 -11.13 0.42 11.64
C THR A 209 -12.47 0.50 10.92
N LYS A 210 -13.57 0.27 11.66
CA LYS A 210 -14.94 0.31 11.10
C LYS A 210 -15.27 1.63 10.39
N GLY A 211 -14.68 2.75 10.83
CA GLY A 211 -14.86 4.07 10.21
C GLY A 211 -13.92 4.39 9.05
N ASN A 212 -13.03 3.47 8.66
CA ASN A 212 -12.04 3.68 7.59
C ASN A 212 -11.82 2.38 6.79
N LEU A 213 -12.90 1.84 6.25
CA LEU A 213 -12.88 0.59 5.48
C LEU A 213 -12.67 0.88 3.98
N PRO A 214 -11.77 0.15 3.30
CA PRO A 214 -11.61 0.27 1.86
C PRO A 214 -12.82 -0.33 1.13
N SER A 215 -12.87 -0.22 -0.20
CA SER A 215 -13.97 -0.79 -0.99
C SER A 215 -14.08 -2.32 -0.88
N THR A 216 -12.93 -3.01 -0.79
CA THR A 216 -12.85 -4.45 -0.57
C THR A 216 -12.02 -4.74 0.68
N TYR A 217 -12.58 -5.51 1.61
CA TYR A 217 -11.93 -5.92 2.86
C TYR A 217 -12.53 -7.23 3.35
N CYS A 218 -11.87 -7.86 4.31
CA CYS A 218 -12.36 -9.02 5.04
C CYS A 218 -12.73 -8.60 6.46
N VAL A 219 -13.90 -9.03 6.90
CA VAL A 219 -14.34 -9.00 8.29
C VAL A 219 -13.97 -10.34 8.90
N VAL A 220 -13.08 -10.33 9.89
CA VAL A 220 -12.47 -11.55 10.44
C VAL A 220 -13.20 -11.98 11.71
N TYR A 221 -13.63 -13.23 11.75
CA TYR A 221 -14.28 -13.87 12.89
C TYR A 221 -13.44 -15.03 13.44
N PRO A 222 -13.75 -15.53 14.66
CA PRO A 222 -13.08 -16.71 15.21
C PRO A 222 -13.13 -17.93 14.27
N ARG A 223 -12.23 -18.89 14.51
CA ARG A 223 -12.12 -20.14 13.70
C ARG A 223 -11.75 -19.90 12.24
N ARG A 224 -11.01 -18.81 11.97
CA ARG A 224 -10.60 -18.40 10.63
C ARG A 224 -11.78 -18.33 9.66
N PHE A 225 -12.92 -17.83 10.14
CA PHE A 225 -14.06 -17.50 9.30
C PHE A 225 -13.93 -16.03 8.86
N LEU A 226 -14.08 -15.75 7.57
CA LEU A 226 -13.99 -14.40 7.04
C LEU A 226 -15.22 -14.09 6.18
N VAL A 227 -15.77 -12.90 6.34
CA VAL A 227 -16.75 -12.35 5.40
C VAL A 227 -16.00 -11.37 4.51
N VAL A 228 -15.91 -11.65 3.21
CA VAL A 228 -15.33 -10.71 2.26
C VAL A 228 -16.41 -9.71 1.88
N MET A 229 -16.14 -8.44 2.11
CA MET A 229 -17.00 -7.33 1.73
C MET A 229 -16.43 -6.65 0.49
N ASN A 230 -17.27 -6.33 -0.49
CA ASN A 230 -16.93 -5.56 -1.68
C ASN A 230 -18.07 -4.57 -1.98
N GLY A 231 -17.74 -3.28 -2.08
CA GLY A 231 -18.75 -2.25 -2.36
C GLY A 231 -19.86 -2.17 -1.31
N GLY A 232 -19.57 -2.58 -0.07
CA GLY A 232 -20.52 -2.57 1.05
C GLY A 232 -21.40 -3.82 1.17
N GLN A 233 -21.30 -4.77 0.24
CA GLN A 233 -22.04 -6.03 0.25
C GLN A 233 -21.12 -7.24 0.42
N ILE A 234 -21.66 -8.39 0.79
CA ILE A 234 -20.90 -9.65 0.84
C ILE A 234 -20.49 -10.06 -0.58
N GLU A 235 -19.22 -10.41 -0.75
CA GLU A 235 -18.65 -11.00 -1.97
C GLU A 235 -18.58 -12.52 -1.82
N GLU A 236 -18.03 -13.01 -0.71
CA GLU A 236 -17.96 -14.44 -0.36
C GLU A 236 -17.75 -14.65 1.15
N LEU A 237 -18.18 -15.81 1.64
CA LEU A 237 -17.98 -16.30 3.00
C LEU A 237 -16.89 -17.37 2.99
N ARG A 238 -15.77 -17.14 3.69
CA ARG A 238 -14.59 -18.00 3.66
C ARG A 238 -14.47 -18.85 4.93
N HIS A 239 -14.54 -20.16 4.76
CA HIS A 239 -14.34 -21.13 5.84
C HIS A 239 -13.00 -21.86 5.69
N HIS A 240 -12.16 -21.79 6.72
CA HIS A 240 -10.83 -22.44 6.75
C HIS A 240 -10.70 -23.51 7.85
N GLU A 241 -11.73 -23.71 8.67
CA GLU A 241 -11.79 -24.75 9.70
C GLU A 241 -13.15 -25.46 9.65
N PRO A 242 -13.23 -26.73 10.13
CA PRO A 242 -14.49 -27.46 10.21
C PRO A 242 -15.50 -26.73 11.11
N GLY A 243 -16.74 -26.52 10.69
CA GLY A 243 -17.71 -25.78 11.51
C GLY A 243 -18.94 -25.30 10.77
N TYR A 244 -18.80 -25.05 9.46
CA TYR A 244 -19.90 -24.82 8.53
C TYR A 244 -20.04 -26.04 7.61
N VAL A 245 -21.27 -26.48 7.39
CA VAL A 245 -21.60 -27.61 6.53
C VAL A 245 -22.41 -27.12 5.33
N PHE A 246 -21.76 -27.02 4.17
CA PHE A 246 -22.39 -26.65 2.91
C PHE A 246 -23.30 -27.79 2.43
N ARG A 247 -24.57 -27.44 2.16
CA ARG A 247 -25.62 -28.37 1.68
C ARG A 247 -25.74 -29.66 2.51
N GLY A 248 -25.49 -29.57 3.81
CA GLY A 248 -25.67 -30.66 4.77
C GLY A 248 -24.64 -31.79 4.68
N LYS A 249 -23.62 -31.69 3.81
CA LYS A 249 -22.61 -32.75 3.64
C LYS A 249 -21.17 -32.25 3.50
N LEU A 250 -20.94 -31.18 2.74
CA LEU A 250 -19.60 -30.72 2.39
C LEU A 250 -19.04 -29.74 3.44
N GLN A 251 -17.83 -29.96 3.94
CA GLN A 251 -17.17 -29.07 4.89
C GLN A 251 -15.65 -29.08 4.73
N VAL A 252 -14.94 -28.19 5.44
CA VAL A 252 -13.48 -28.26 5.55
C VAL A 252 -13.08 -29.62 6.13
N GLY A 253 -12.19 -30.32 5.44
CA GLY A 253 -11.75 -31.68 5.74
C GLY A 253 -12.39 -32.79 4.89
N SER A 254 -13.50 -32.51 4.19
CA SER A 254 -14.10 -33.45 3.23
C SER A 254 -13.12 -33.82 2.12
N SER A 255 -13.20 -35.04 1.61
CA SER A 255 -12.40 -35.52 0.47
C SER A 255 -12.82 -34.83 -0.84
N LEU A 256 -11.93 -34.86 -1.83
CA LEU A 256 -12.25 -34.43 -3.19
C LEU A 256 -13.44 -35.21 -3.76
N GLU A 257 -13.50 -36.52 -3.52
CA GLU A 257 -14.60 -37.37 -3.96
C GLU A 257 -15.95 -36.93 -3.36
N GLU A 258 -15.99 -36.64 -2.06
CA GLU A 258 -17.20 -36.09 -1.41
C GLU A 258 -17.58 -34.71 -1.95
N ALA A 259 -16.60 -33.87 -2.29
CA ALA A 259 -16.87 -32.58 -2.91
C ALA A 259 -17.53 -32.74 -4.28
N LEU A 260 -16.99 -33.60 -5.15
CA LEU A 260 -17.56 -33.87 -6.48
C LEU A 260 -18.96 -34.46 -6.40
N GLU A 261 -19.24 -35.29 -5.39
CA GLU A 261 -20.58 -35.81 -5.14
C GLU A 261 -21.59 -34.70 -4.78
N VAL A 262 -21.16 -33.66 -4.07
CA VAL A 262 -22.04 -32.58 -3.58
C VAL A 262 -22.21 -31.45 -4.59
N ILE A 263 -21.14 -31.07 -5.31
CA ILE A 263 -21.14 -29.89 -6.20
C ILE A 263 -21.01 -30.24 -7.69
N GLY A 264 -20.96 -31.54 -8.01
CA GLY A 264 -20.95 -32.06 -9.37
C GLY A 264 -19.54 -32.24 -9.96
N GLU A 265 -19.46 -33.12 -10.96
CA GLU A 265 -18.23 -33.40 -11.70
C GLU A 265 -17.75 -32.19 -12.52
N PRO A 266 -16.43 -32.00 -12.68
CA PRO A 266 -15.89 -30.92 -13.48
C PRO A 266 -16.10 -31.20 -14.98
N THR A 267 -16.22 -30.14 -15.77
CA THR A 267 -16.27 -30.23 -17.24
C THR A 267 -14.91 -30.61 -17.82
N GLU A 268 -13.83 -30.25 -17.13
CA GLU A 268 -12.45 -30.53 -17.50
C GLU A 268 -11.59 -30.68 -16.23
N THR A 269 -10.55 -31.53 -16.29
CA THR A 269 -9.53 -31.63 -15.24
C THR A 269 -8.15 -31.30 -15.81
N VAL A 270 -7.46 -30.33 -15.19
CA VAL A 270 -6.14 -29.85 -15.60
C VAL A 270 -5.11 -30.14 -14.50
N GLU A 271 -3.96 -30.71 -14.84
CA GLU A 271 -2.90 -31.01 -13.87
C GLU A 271 -1.73 -30.01 -13.91
N GLY A 272 -1.19 -29.68 -12.74
CA GLY A 272 0.07 -28.94 -12.58
C GLY A 272 0.00 -27.43 -12.83
N ARG A 273 -1.06 -26.94 -13.47
CA ARG A 273 -1.26 -25.52 -13.79
C ARG A 273 -1.94 -24.76 -12.67
N ASN A 274 -1.59 -23.47 -12.54
CA ASN A 274 -2.20 -22.54 -11.59
C ASN A 274 -3.04 -21.51 -12.35
N GLU A 275 -4.21 -21.94 -12.79
CA GLU A 275 -5.22 -21.13 -13.47
C GLU A 275 -6.57 -21.36 -12.77
N TRP A 276 -7.59 -20.60 -13.13
CA TRP A 276 -8.94 -20.78 -12.61
C TRP A 276 -9.98 -20.49 -13.69
N LYS A 277 -10.89 -21.43 -13.90
CA LYS A 277 -12.01 -21.33 -14.81
C LYS A 277 -13.20 -22.06 -14.20
N ASP A 278 -14.38 -21.48 -14.34
CA ASP A 278 -15.62 -22.07 -13.85
C ASP A 278 -15.84 -23.48 -14.43
N GLY A 279 -16.22 -24.42 -13.57
CA GLY A 279 -16.43 -25.82 -13.95
C GLY A 279 -15.17 -26.65 -14.18
N VAL A 280 -13.96 -26.08 -14.11
CA VAL A 280 -12.69 -26.80 -14.32
C VAL A 280 -12.03 -27.15 -12.99
N LEU A 281 -11.65 -28.41 -12.81
CA LEU A 281 -10.89 -28.90 -11.66
C LEU A 281 -9.39 -28.82 -11.97
N TYR A 282 -8.65 -28.01 -11.22
CA TYR A 282 -7.19 -27.94 -11.30
C TYR A 282 -6.59 -28.82 -10.21
N LYS A 283 -5.79 -29.82 -10.58
CA LYS A 283 -5.16 -30.78 -9.67
C LYS A 283 -3.65 -30.59 -9.62
N ASN A 284 -3.07 -30.93 -8.47
CA ASN A 284 -1.63 -30.94 -8.25
C ASN A 284 -0.94 -29.61 -8.63
N ILE A 285 -1.59 -28.50 -8.31
CA ILE A 285 -1.18 -27.14 -8.70
C ILE A 285 0.26 -26.88 -8.23
N GLY A 286 1.12 -26.40 -9.15
CA GLY A 286 2.53 -26.14 -8.85
C GLY A 286 3.35 -27.39 -8.51
N GLY A 287 2.89 -28.58 -8.90
CA GLY A 287 3.53 -29.86 -8.61
C GLY A 287 3.26 -30.40 -7.19
N GLY A 288 2.47 -29.70 -6.36
CA GLY A 288 2.14 -30.13 -5.01
C GLY A 288 1.02 -31.18 -5.01
N LYS A 289 1.33 -32.42 -4.62
CA LYS A 289 0.34 -33.53 -4.61
C LYS A 289 -0.89 -33.18 -3.77
N GLY A 290 -2.07 -33.22 -4.39
CA GLY A 290 -3.35 -32.97 -3.73
C GLY A 290 -3.68 -31.49 -3.50
N ASN A 291 -2.84 -30.56 -3.95
CA ASN A 291 -3.18 -29.15 -4.03
C ASN A 291 -4.12 -28.96 -5.22
N CYS A 292 -5.40 -28.73 -4.95
CA CYS A 292 -6.41 -28.60 -6.01
C CYS A 292 -7.24 -27.34 -5.83
N TYR A 293 -7.86 -26.89 -6.92
CA TYR A 293 -8.83 -25.81 -6.94
C TYR A 293 -10.02 -26.20 -7.82
N TYR A 294 -11.23 -25.95 -7.33
CA TYR A 294 -12.45 -26.20 -8.09
C TYR A 294 -13.53 -25.17 -7.75
N GLN A 295 -14.12 -24.56 -8.79
CA GLN A 295 -15.15 -23.55 -8.69
C GLN A 295 -16.37 -23.95 -9.50
N ARG A 296 -17.55 -23.71 -8.91
CA ARG A 296 -18.86 -23.89 -9.54
C ARG A 296 -19.73 -22.68 -9.24
N ASN A 297 -19.75 -21.73 -10.18
CA ASN A 297 -20.56 -20.52 -10.06
C ASN A 297 -22.05 -20.85 -10.00
N ASP A 298 -22.51 -21.80 -10.81
CA ASP A 298 -23.88 -22.31 -10.79
C ASP A 298 -24.29 -22.99 -9.47
N GLN A 299 -23.32 -23.24 -8.58
CA GLN A 299 -23.52 -23.84 -7.27
C GLN A 299 -23.07 -22.92 -6.13
N ASP A 300 -22.72 -21.66 -6.41
CA ASP A 300 -22.34 -20.62 -5.44
C ASP A 300 -21.16 -21.02 -4.53
N VAL A 301 -20.15 -21.71 -5.07
CA VAL A 301 -19.08 -22.30 -4.24
C VAL A 301 -17.72 -22.40 -4.93
N ARG A 302 -16.67 -22.20 -4.12
CA ARG A 302 -15.26 -22.44 -4.48
C ARG A 302 -14.57 -23.26 -3.41
N LEU A 303 -13.75 -24.21 -3.87
CA LEU A 303 -13.06 -25.14 -3.00
C LEU A 303 -11.57 -25.14 -3.28
N PHE A 304 -10.80 -25.14 -2.20
CA PHE A 304 -9.36 -25.34 -2.21
C PHE A 304 -9.07 -26.64 -1.49
N PHE A 305 -8.11 -27.39 -2.01
CA PHE A 305 -7.73 -28.68 -1.45
C PHE A 305 -6.25 -28.70 -1.09
N SER A 306 -5.93 -29.44 -0.03
CA SER A 306 -4.58 -29.87 0.32
C SER A 306 -4.65 -31.36 0.60
N GLU A 307 -3.72 -32.14 0.05
CA GLU A 307 -3.74 -33.60 0.14
C GLU A 307 -5.10 -34.22 -0.25
N TYR A 308 -5.77 -33.66 -1.26
CA TYR A 308 -7.10 -34.08 -1.73
C TYR A 308 -8.22 -33.95 -0.69
N LYS A 309 -8.04 -33.11 0.32
CA LYS A 309 -9.09 -32.72 1.27
C LYS A 309 -9.33 -31.24 1.22
N VAL A 310 -10.58 -30.82 1.37
CA VAL A 310 -11.00 -29.42 1.40
C VAL A 310 -10.24 -28.70 2.51
N SER A 311 -9.33 -27.80 2.13
CA SER A 311 -8.56 -26.95 3.03
C SER A 311 -9.22 -25.58 3.20
N ALA A 312 -10.04 -25.17 2.25
CA ALA A 312 -10.91 -24.00 2.37
C ALA A 312 -12.19 -24.18 1.53
N LEU A 313 -13.32 -23.76 2.10
CA LEU A 313 -14.64 -23.77 1.47
C LEU A 313 -15.19 -22.35 1.46
N TYR A 314 -15.37 -21.78 0.28
CA TYR A 314 -15.91 -20.44 0.12
C TYR A 314 -17.31 -20.51 -0.49
N VAL A 315 -18.29 -19.93 0.20
CA VAL A 315 -19.65 -19.74 -0.32
C VAL A 315 -19.69 -18.38 -0.99
N THR A 316 -20.12 -18.32 -2.24
CA THR A 316 -20.11 -17.08 -3.03
C THR A 316 -21.52 -16.51 -3.15
N ARG A 317 -21.61 -15.24 -3.53
CA ARG A 317 -22.86 -14.65 -4.08
C ARG A 317 -23.25 -15.31 -5.41
N SER A 318 -24.50 -15.13 -5.83
CA SER A 318 -25.05 -15.75 -7.05
C SER A 318 -24.50 -15.18 -8.35
N ASP A 319 -24.12 -13.91 -8.36
CA ASP A 319 -23.46 -13.23 -9.49
C ASP A 319 -21.93 -13.17 -9.33
N TYR A 320 -21.35 -14.14 -8.63
CA TYR A 320 -19.92 -14.20 -8.35
C TYR A 320 -19.09 -14.47 -9.61
N GLY A 321 -18.19 -13.55 -9.95
CA GLY A 321 -17.46 -13.59 -11.22
C GLY A 321 -18.21 -12.98 -12.40
N GLU A 322 -19.51 -12.73 -12.27
CA GLU A 322 -20.26 -11.86 -13.18
C GLU A 322 -20.13 -10.38 -12.76
N ARG A 323 -20.02 -10.14 -11.45
CA ARG A 323 -19.33 -8.97 -10.90
C ARG A 323 -17.84 -9.29 -10.86
N GLU A 324 -17.01 -8.40 -11.40
CA GLU A 324 -15.55 -8.58 -11.41
C GLU A 324 -15.01 -9.00 -10.02
N GLN A 325 -14.62 -10.27 -9.89
CA GLN A 325 -14.04 -10.87 -8.67
C GLN A 325 -12.83 -10.06 -8.22
N GLY A 326 -12.93 -9.35 -7.09
CA GLY A 326 -11.77 -8.89 -6.28
C GLY A 326 -10.71 -8.05 -6.99
N GLY A 327 -11.00 -7.61 -8.20
CA GLY A 327 -10.30 -6.65 -9.02
C GLY A 327 -11.38 -5.88 -9.77
N GLY A 328 -12.44 -5.46 -9.05
CA GLY A 328 -13.38 -4.50 -9.59
C GLY A 328 -12.56 -3.34 -10.12
N SER A 329 -12.54 -3.23 -11.43
CA SER A 329 -11.99 -2.12 -12.16
C SER A 329 -12.48 -0.90 -11.42
N PHE A 330 -11.58 -0.10 -10.86
CA PHE A 330 -11.92 1.23 -10.32
C PHE A 330 -12.71 2.06 -11.36
N LYS A 331 -12.81 1.57 -12.60
CA LYS A 331 -13.57 2.08 -13.74
C LYS A 331 -15.05 1.73 -13.81
N THR A 332 -15.63 1.02 -12.82
CA THR A 332 -17.10 0.85 -12.76
C THR A 332 -17.76 1.97 -11.97
N VAL A 333 -18.80 2.58 -12.55
CA VAL A 333 -19.59 3.63 -11.92
C VAL A 333 -20.33 3.07 -10.70
N ARG A 334 -20.15 3.68 -9.52
CA ARG A 334 -20.81 3.24 -8.28
C ARG A 334 -21.48 4.39 -7.51
N PRO A 335 -22.72 4.21 -7.04
CA PRO A 335 -23.39 5.24 -6.26
C PRO A 335 -22.69 5.49 -4.92
N ILE A 336 -22.70 6.73 -4.46
CA ILE A 336 -22.22 7.14 -3.13
C ILE A 336 -23.32 7.85 -2.34
N ALA A 337 -23.28 7.71 -1.02
CA ALA A 337 -24.26 8.30 -0.11
C ALA A 337 -23.88 9.69 0.40
N GLU A 338 -22.58 10.02 0.37
CA GLU A 338 -22.03 11.29 0.83
C GLU A 338 -20.74 11.63 0.09
N VAL A 339 -20.33 12.90 0.18
CA VAL A 339 -19.11 13.42 -0.43
C VAL A 339 -18.58 14.60 0.39
N ASN A 340 -17.27 14.66 0.58
CA ASN A 340 -16.55 15.69 1.31
C ASN A 340 -15.51 16.38 0.41
N GLU A 341 -15.01 17.53 0.87
CA GLU A 341 -13.97 18.24 0.14
C GLU A 341 -12.74 17.35 -0.06
N PHE A 342 -12.20 17.40 -1.27
CA PHE A 342 -11.02 16.64 -1.70
C PHE A 342 -11.20 15.11 -1.75
N ASP A 343 -12.43 14.60 -1.77
CA ASP A 343 -12.70 13.21 -2.08
C ASP A 343 -12.40 12.88 -3.55
N ASP A 344 -12.05 11.62 -3.80
CA ASP A 344 -11.94 11.06 -5.14
C ASP A 344 -13.28 10.44 -5.55
N VAL A 345 -13.96 11.13 -6.46
CA VAL A 345 -15.28 10.75 -6.99
C VAL A 345 -15.20 10.29 -8.45
N ARG A 346 -14.02 9.93 -8.95
CA ARG A 346 -13.90 9.28 -10.26
C ARG A 346 -14.70 7.97 -10.27
N TRP A 347 -15.44 7.73 -11.35
CA TRP A 347 -16.41 6.63 -11.49
C TRP A 347 -17.40 6.53 -10.31
N LYS A 348 -17.80 7.66 -9.71
CA LYS A 348 -18.90 7.68 -8.73
C LYS A 348 -20.17 8.22 -9.35
N ASP A 349 -21.29 7.66 -8.91
CA ASP A 349 -22.63 8.16 -9.17
C ASP A 349 -23.12 8.96 -7.96
N MET A 350 -23.32 10.25 -8.21
CA MET A 350 -23.72 11.23 -7.22
C MET A 350 -25.16 11.71 -7.43
N THR A 351 -25.93 11.09 -8.34
CA THR A 351 -27.28 11.53 -8.74
C THR A 351 -28.27 11.70 -7.59
N LYS A 352 -28.07 10.94 -6.50
CA LYS A 352 -28.90 10.97 -5.30
C LYS A 352 -28.52 12.08 -4.30
N LEU A 353 -27.40 12.76 -4.50
CA LEU A 353 -26.94 13.82 -3.61
C LEU A 353 -27.58 15.16 -3.99
N ASP A 354 -27.72 16.04 -2.99
CA ASP A 354 -28.06 17.45 -3.18
C ASP A 354 -26.86 18.32 -2.81
N LEU A 355 -26.23 18.90 -3.83
CA LEU A 355 -25.06 19.77 -3.72
C LEU A 355 -25.40 21.24 -3.93
N SER A 356 -26.69 21.60 -4.07
CA SER A 356 -27.13 22.96 -4.42
C SER A 356 -26.59 24.05 -3.48
N THR A 357 -26.35 23.70 -2.21
CA THR A 357 -25.81 24.60 -1.17
C THR A 357 -24.28 24.51 -1.00
N LYS A 358 -23.59 23.67 -1.78
CA LYS A 358 -22.16 23.35 -1.65
C LYS A 358 -21.34 24.00 -2.75
N SER A 359 -21.33 25.34 -2.83
CA SER A 359 -20.74 26.08 -3.94
C SER A 359 -19.25 25.82 -4.20
N THR A 360 -18.45 25.56 -3.16
CA THR A 360 -17.01 25.29 -3.29
C THR A 360 -16.68 23.82 -3.48
N LEU A 361 -17.57 22.90 -3.10
CA LEU A 361 -17.26 21.49 -3.01
C LEU A 361 -16.81 20.89 -4.35
N PRO A 362 -17.51 21.07 -5.50
CA PRO A 362 -17.13 20.41 -6.74
C PRO A 362 -15.71 20.73 -7.23
N SER A 363 -15.22 21.96 -7.01
CA SER A 363 -13.85 22.36 -7.40
C SER A 363 -12.76 21.81 -6.48
N THR A 364 -13.12 21.26 -5.32
CA THR A 364 -12.15 20.57 -4.44
C THR A 364 -11.97 19.10 -4.80
N LEU A 365 -12.93 18.48 -5.49
CA LEU A 365 -12.97 17.04 -5.73
C LEU A 365 -11.93 16.59 -6.75
N THR A 366 -11.65 15.29 -6.75
CA THR A 366 -11.02 14.61 -7.89
C THR A 366 -12.09 13.86 -8.65
N PHE A 367 -12.32 14.15 -9.93
CA PHE A 367 -13.40 13.56 -10.72
C PHE A 367 -12.95 13.34 -12.17
N ASN A 368 -13.69 12.54 -12.93
CA ASN A 368 -13.39 12.30 -14.34
C ASN A 368 -14.65 12.33 -15.19
N GLN A 369 -14.50 12.13 -16.49
CA GLN A 369 -15.63 12.12 -17.44
C GLN A 369 -16.63 10.96 -17.22
N LYS A 370 -16.30 10.02 -16.33
CA LYS A 370 -17.18 8.90 -15.93
C LYS A 370 -17.87 9.16 -14.59
N THR A 371 -17.59 10.27 -13.90
CA THR A 371 -18.34 10.72 -12.72
C THR A 371 -19.75 11.17 -13.15
N VAL A 372 -20.78 10.63 -12.51
CA VAL A 372 -22.18 10.98 -12.79
C VAL A 372 -22.66 11.99 -11.75
N TRP A 373 -22.94 13.21 -12.19
CA TRP A 373 -23.33 14.33 -11.33
C TRP A 373 -24.84 14.38 -11.05
N PRO A 374 -25.28 15.00 -9.93
CA PRO A 374 -26.68 15.35 -9.72
C PRO A 374 -27.28 16.19 -10.86
N ASP A 375 -28.61 16.12 -11.00
CA ASP A 375 -29.37 17.01 -11.88
C ASP A 375 -29.07 18.48 -11.58
N ARG A 376 -29.21 19.36 -12.58
CA ARG A 376 -28.86 20.79 -12.46
C ARG A 376 -29.49 21.50 -11.26
N LEU A 377 -30.72 21.14 -10.87
CA LEU A 377 -31.41 21.72 -9.70
C LEU A 377 -30.78 21.34 -8.35
N ARG A 378 -29.99 20.27 -8.33
CA ARG A 378 -29.24 19.75 -7.17
C ARG A 378 -27.75 20.07 -7.25
N MET A 379 -27.33 20.88 -8.21
CA MET A 379 -25.96 21.39 -8.35
C MET A 379 -25.92 22.87 -7.97
N PRO A 380 -24.77 23.40 -7.51
CA PRO A 380 -24.62 24.85 -7.34
C PRO A 380 -24.89 25.59 -8.65
N ALA A 381 -25.62 26.71 -8.57
CA ALA A 381 -26.13 27.43 -9.74
C ALA A 381 -25.03 27.93 -10.71
N ASP A 382 -23.83 28.19 -10.20
CA ASP A 382 -22.71 28.78 -10.96
C ASP A 382 -21.58 27.78 -11.21
N VAL A 383 -21.81 26.48 -10.98
CA VAL A 383 -20.79 25.44 -11.15
C VAL A 383 -21.19 24.48 -12.26
N ASN A 384 -20.28 24.28 -13.21
CA ASN A 384 -20.36 23.24 -14.23
C ASN A 384 -19.10 22.37 -14.16
N PRO A 385 -19.21 21.08 -13.77
CA PRO A 385 -18.06 20.18 -13.70
C PRO A 385 -17.29 20.01 -15.01
N GLU A 386 -17.97 20.09 -16.16
CA GLU A 386 -17.31 20.01 -17.46
C GLU A 386 -16.44 21.25 -17.71
N GLU A 387 -16.93 22.44 -17.37
CA GLU A 387 -16.15 23.69 -17.44
C GLU A 387 -14.97 23.65 -16.46
N LEU A 388 -15.15 23.16 -15.23
CA LEU A 388 -14.05 22.97 -14.27
C LEU A 388 -12.93 22.09 -14.85
N LEU A 389 -13.30 21.01 -15.53
CA LEU A 389 -12.34 20.11 -16.18
C LEU A 389 -11.66 20.79 -17.37
N LEU A 390 -12.41 21.46 -18.25
CA LEU A 390 -11.84 22.14 -19.43
C LEU A 390 -10.93 23.31 -19.03
N ASP A 391 -11.33 24.13 -18.07
CA ASP A 391 -10.56 25.27 -17.59
C ASP A 391 -9.24 24.83 -16.95
N ALA A 392 -9.26 23.71 -16.21
CA ALA A 392 -8.07 23.16 -15.57
C ALA A 392 -7.12 22.41 -16.52
N MET A 393 -7.46 22.27 -17.81
CA MET A 393 -6.48 21.89 -18.84
C MET A 393 -5.46 23.01 -19.08
N ASN A 394 -5.77 24.27 -18.72
CA ASN A 394 -4.83 25.36 -18.83
C ASN A 394 -3.65 25.18 -17.84
N PRO A 395 -2.38 25.14 -18.32
CA PRO A 395 -1.23 25.10 -17.43
C PRO A 395 -1.13 26.35 -16.53
N GLY A 396 -1.70 27.48 -16.94
CA GLY A 396 -1.68 28.74 -16.19
C GLY A 396 -0.33 29.46 -16.25
N LEU A 397 -0.20 30.52 -15.45
CA LEU A 397 1.01 31.35 -15.29
C LEU A 397 1.62 31.90 -16.60
N GLY A 398 0.80 32.11 -17.62
CA GLY A 398 1.17 32.68 -18.91
C GLY A 398 1.68 31.66 -19.92
N VAL A 399 1.62 30.36 -19.64
CA VAL A 399 2.16 29.32 -20.52
C VAL A 399 1.48 29.32 -21.90
N ARG A 400 0.15 29.42 -21.97
CA ARG A 400 -0.58 29.50 -23.26
C ARG A 400 -0.22 30.74 -24.07
N GLU A 401 0.17 31.83 -23.42
CA GLU A 401 0.66 33.01 -24.10
C GLU A 401 2.04 32.77 -24.72
N LEU A 402 2.93 32.04 -24.02
CA LEU A 402 4.22 31.62 -24.57
C LEU A 402 4.03 30.68 -25.78
N HIS A 403 3.08 29.75 -25.70
CA HIS A 403 2.75 28.86 -26.83
C HIS A 403 2.31 29.64 -28.07
N ARG A 404 1.48 30.68 -27.91
CA ARG A 404 1.07 31.57 -29.01
C ARG A 404 2.24 32.31 -29.66
N GLN A 405 3.34 32.49 -28.92
CA GLN A 405 4.59 33.07 -29.42
C GLN A 405 5.51 32.02 -30.09
N GLY A 406 5.05 30.78 -30.22
CA GLY A 406 5.82 29.66 -30.79
C GLY A 406 6.80 29.02 -29.82
N ILE A 407 6.75 29.37 -28.53
CA ILE A 407 7.62 28.83 -27.49
C ILE A 407 6.88 27.67 -26.83
N THR A 408 7.14 26.46 -27.30
CA THR A 408 6.40 25.23 -26.94
C THR A 408 7.32 24.10 -26.46
N GLY A 409 8.62 24.34 -26.34
CA GLY A 409 9.64 23.30 -26.15
C GLY A 409 10.04 22.61 -27.46
N GLN A 410 9.68 23.18 -28.62
CA GLN A 410 9.94 22.59 -29.94
C GLN A 410 11.43 22.24 -30.11
N GLY A 411 11.70 21.01 -30.55
CA GLY A 411 13.06 20.52 -30.81
C GLY A 411 13.83 20.05 -29.57
N VAL A 412 13.32 20.30 -28.37
CA VAL A 412 13.95 19.84 -27.12
C VAL A 412 13.51 18.42 -26.81
N THR A 413 14.48 17.58 -26.42
CA THR A 413 14.21 16.22 -25.93
C THR A 413 14.16 16.21 -24.41
N VAL A 414 13.08 15.67 -23.86
CA VAL A 414 12.85 15.48 -22.42
C VAL A 414 12.55 14.02 -22.13
N ALA A 415 12.67 13.60 -20.88
CA ALA A 415 12.34 12.25 -20.47
C ALA A 415 11.41 12.23 -19.24
N ILE A 416 10.62 11.17 -19.13
CA ILE A 416 9.83 10.82 -17.95
C ILE A 416 10.27 9.44 -17.47
N ILE A 417 10.44 9.29 -16.15
CA ILE A 417 10.47 7.98 -15.49
C ILE A 417 9.25 7.90 -14.60
N ASP A 418 8.28 7.06 -14.97
CA ASP A 418 7.01 6.95 -14.26
C ASP A 418 6.35 5.58 -14.52
N GLN A 419 5.10 5.40 -14.13
CA GLN A 419 4.30 4.20 -14.38
C GLN A 419 4.04 4.00 -15.89
N PRO A 420 3.61 2.78 -16.31
CA PRO A 420 3.36 2.49 -17.72
C PRO A 420 2.18 3.30 -18.26
N MET A 421 2.18 3.54 -19.57
CA MET A 421 1.11 4.21 -20.29
C MET A 421 0.94 3.62 -21.69
N TYR A 422 -0.26 3.71 -22.24
CA TYR A 422 -0.48 3.57 -23.67
C TYR A 422 0.04 4.81 -24.41
N LEU A 423 0.25 4.70 -25.73
CA LEU A 423 0.92 5.74 -26.53
C LEU A 423 -0.04 6.47 -27.48
N ASP A 424 -1.30 6.06 -27.51
CA ASP A 424 -2.35 6.51 -28.43
C ASP A 424 -3.25 7.61 -27.85
N HIS A 425 -3.04 8.02 -26.59
CA HIS A 425 -3.78 9.16 -26.04
C HIS A 425 -3.53 10.45 -26.85
N PRO A 426 -4.59 11.19 -27.25
CA PRO A 426 -4.47 12.40 -28.08
C PRO A 426 -3.53 13.49 -27.53
N GLU A 427 -3.36 13.56 -26.20
CA GLU A 427 -2.43 14.50 -25.58
C GLU A 427 -0.97 14.31 -26.04
N PHE A 428 -0.51 13.08 -26.24
CA PHE A 428 0.91 12.79 -26.47
C PHE A 428 1.18 11.81 -27.62
N ALA A 429 0.14 11.38 -28.34
CA ALA A 429 0.27 10.55 -29.53
C ALA A 429 1.24 11.20 -30.54
N GLY A 430 2.21 10.41 -31.01
CA GLY A 430 3.24 10.87 -31.94
C GLY A 430 4.38 11.72 -31.33
N LYS A 431 4.35 12.01 -30.03
CA LYS A 431 5.41 12.79 -29.34
C LYS A 431 6.43 11.93 -28.61
N VAL A 432 6.09 10.66 -28.33
CA VAL A 432 6.97 9.70 -27.68
C VAL A 432 7.97 9.14 -28.69
N VAL A 433 9.23 9.54 -28.57
CA VAL A 433 10.34 9.08 -29.41
C VAL A 433 10.65 7.62 -29.13
N GLU A 434 10.71 7.26 -27.84
CA GLU A 434 10.98 5.89 -27.42
C GLU A 434 10.31 5.61 -26.08
N TYR A 435 9.76 4.42 -25.99
CA TYR A 435 9.16 3.87 -24.77
C TYR A 435 9.99 2.67 -24.32
N HIS A 436 10.41 2.66 -23.06
CA HIS A 436 11.16 1.56 -22.47
C HIS A 436 10.52 1.10 -21.17
N ASP A 437 10.31 -0.20 -20.98
CA ASP A 437 9.78 -0.77 -19.75
C ASP A 437 10.90 -1.49 -18.99
N VAL A 438 11.16 -1.08 -17.74
CA VAL A 438 12.19 -1.68 -16.89
C VAL A 438 11.70 -2.79 -15.97
N GLY A 439 10.40 -3.12 -15.97
CA GLY A 439 9.84 -4.22 -15.19
C GLY A 439 8.39 -4.06 -14.73
N CYS A 440 7.58 -3.22 -15.38
CA CYS A 440 6.16 -3.08 -15.12
C CYS A 440 5.39 -4.32 -15.55
N GLY A 441 5.63 -4.81 -16.77
CA GLY A 441 4.96 -5.99 -17.31
C GLY A 441 3.42 -5.87 -17.32
N SER A 442 2.90 -4.65 -17.23
CA SER A 442 1.48 -4.34 -17.08
C SER A 442 1.01 -3.38 -18.16
N GLU A 443 -0.31 -3.35 -18.33
CA GLU A 443 -1.02 -2.32 -19.08
C GLU A 443 -0.92 -0.94 -18.38
N SER A 444 -1.35 0.11 -19.08
CA SER A 444 -1.30 1.52 -18.66
C SER A 444 -1.82 1.76 -17.23
N SER A 445 -1.37 2.85 -16.60
CA SER A 445 -1.81 3.27 -15.26
C SER A 445 -2.50 4.63 -15.29
N MET A 446 -2.99 5.10 -14.13
CA MET A 446 -3.45 6.49 -13.99
C MET A 446 -2.31 7.50 -14.14
N HIS A 447 -1.18 7.23 -13.49
CA HIS A 447 -0.17 8.25 -13.21
C HIS A 447 0.73 8.51 -14.42
N GLY A 448 1.07 7.48 -15.20
CA GLY A 448 1.87 7.58 -16.41
C GLY A 448 1.31 8.57 -17.46
N PRO A 449 0.10 8.34 -18.00
CA PRO A 449 -0.52 9.27 -18.95
C PRO A 449 -0.74 10.66 -18.33
N ALA A 450 -1.05 10.73 -17.03
CA ALA A 450 -1.24 12.01 -16.35
C ALA A 450 0.02 12.89 -16.39
N VAL A 451 1.18 12.36 -15.98
CA VAL A 451 2.44 13.14 -16.00
C VAL A 451 2.93 13.44 -17.42
N ALA A 452 2.69 12.54 -18.37
CA ALA A 452 3.02 12.78 -19.78
C ALA A 452 2.17 13.92 -20.35
N SER A 453 0.86 13.95 -20.06
CA SER A 453 -0.04 15.02 -20.50
C SER A 453 0.32 16.38 -19.91
N LEU A 454 0.79 16.45 -18.65
CA LEU A 454 1.22 17.71 -18.04
C LEU A 454 2.52 18.27 -18.64
N LEU A 455 3.37 17.40 -19.18
CA LEU A 455 4.63 17.79 -19.81
C LEU A 455 4.43 18.13 -21.29
N VAL A 456 4.06 17.15 -22.12
CA VAL A 456 4.01 17.26 -23.59
C VAL A 456 2.58 17.22 -24.16
N GLY A 457 1.55 17.22 -23.30
CA GLY A 457 0.16 17.19 -23.71
C GLY A 457 -0.22 18.31 -24.69
N GLU A 458 -0.98 18.00 -25.73
CA GLU A 458 -1.46 18.98 -26.70
C GLU A 458 -2.29 20.10 -26.05
N GLN A 459 -3.13 19.77 -25.07
CA GLN A 459 -3.98 20.75 -24.40
C GLN A 459 -3.53 21.03 -22.97
N CYS A 460 -3.08 19.99 -22.27
CA CYS A 460 -2.67 20.06 -20.86
C CYS A 460 -1.19 20.39 -20.66
N GLY A 461 -0.38 20.26 -21.71
CA GLY A 461 1.07 20.26 -21.60
C GLY A 461 1.68 21.64 -21.38
N THR A 462 2.76 21.66 -20.61
CA THR A 462 3.56 22.88 -20.45
C THR A 462 4.49 23.10 -21.65
N ALA A 463 4.97 22.03 -22.27
CA ALA A 463 5.84 22.05 -23.46
C ALA A 463 5.32 21.09 -24.55
N PRO A 464 4.20 21.42 -25.21
CA PRO A 464 3.54 20.53 -26.18
C PRO A 464 4.38 20.21 -27.43
N GLY A 465 5.43 20.98 -27.73
CA GLY A 465 6.32 20.76 -28.87
C GLY A 465 7.57 19.92 -28.56
N ALA A 466 7.78 19.55 -27.29
CA ALA A 466 8.92 18.75 -26.89
C ALA A 466 8.78 17.28 -27.31
N ARG A 467 9.92 16.62 -27.51
CA ARG A 467 10.03 15.18 -27.79
C ARG A 467 10.20 14.40 -26.49
N LEU A 468 9.45 13.31 -26.30
CA LEU A 468 9.44 12.57 -25.04
C LEU A 468 10.12 11.19 -25.16
N TYR A 469 11.07 10.91 -24.28
CA TYR A 469 11.42 9.54 -23.89
C TYR A 469 10.61 9.15 -22.66
N HIS A 470 9.90 8.02 -22.69
CA HIS A 470 9.15 7.54 -21.52
C HIS A 470 9.72 6.21 -21.05
N VAL A 471 10.15 6.15 -19.80
CA VAL A 471 10.63 4.91 -19.19
C VAL A 471 9.68 4.48 -18.09
N ALA A 472 8.98 3.38 -18.32
CA ALA A 472 8.02 2.80 -17.40
C ALA A 472 8.74 2.02 -16.28
N ALA A 473 8.48 2.39 -15.03
CA ALA A 473 9.02 1.79 -13.82
C ALA A 473 7.90 1.44 -12.81
N PRO A 474 7.92 0.23 -12.21
CA PRO A 474 6.84 -0.26 -11.35
C PRO A 474 6.90 0.34 -9.95
N SER A 475 6.46 1.59 -9.79
CA SER A 475 6.52 2.30 -8.49
C SER A 475 5.79 1.61 -7.34
N TRP A 476 4.79 0.75 -7.64
CA TRP A 476 4.07 -0.04 -6.64
C TRP A 476 4.94 -1.08 -5.93
N THR A 477 6.08 -1.47 -6.53
CA THR A 477 7.04 -2.38 -5.89
C THR A 477 7.79 -1.73 -4.74
N LYS A 478 7.83 -0.39 -4.68
CA LYS A 478 8.60 0.41 -3.72
C LYS A 478 10.10 0.11 -3.73
N ASP A 479 10.58 -0.45 -4.82
CA ASP A 479 11.98 -0.80 -5.05
C ASP A 479 12.61 0.22 -6.00
N ALA A 480 13.54 1.02 -5.46
CA ALA A 480 14.19 2.11 -6.19
C ALA A 480 15.17 1.62 -7.26
N ALA A 481 15.53 0.33 -7.27
CA ALA A 481 16.37 -0.26 -8.31
C ALA A 481 15.75 -0.09 -9.71
N TYR A 482 14.43 -0.09 -9.82
CA TYR A 482 13.76 0.13 -11.11
C TYR A 482 13.95 1.56 -11.61
N GLN A 483 13.76 2.56 -10.75
CA GLN A 483 13.96 3.97 -11.10
C GLN A 483 15.44 4.23 -11.43
N ALA A 484 16.36 3.62 -10.68
CA ALA A 484 17.79 3.68 -10.95
C ALA A 484 18.15 3.04 -12.30
N LYS A 485 17.59 1.87 -12.61
CA LYS A 485 17.77 1.20 -13.91
C LYS A 485 17.21 2.04 -15.07
N ALA A 486 16.05 2.65 -14.88
CA ALA A 486 15.43 3.55 -15.86
C ALA A 486 16.31 4.78 -16.13
N LEU A 487 16.82 5.42 -15.08
CA LEU A 487 17.69 6.58 -15.23
C LEU A 487 19.03 6.21 -15.88
N ASN A 488 19.65 5.09 -15.47
CA ASN A 488 20.87 4.61 -16.12
C ASN A 488 20.66 4.30 -17.61
N TRP A 489 19.54 3.67 -17.97
CA TRP A 489 19.21 3.44 -19.37
C TRP A 489 19.09 4.76 -20.16
N LEU A 490 18.46 5.79 -19.58
CA LEU A 490 18.39 7.12 -20.21
C LEU A 490 19.77 7.75 -20.36
N ILE A 491 20.66 7.62 -19.37
CA ILE A 491 22.03 8.14 -19.45
C ILE A 491 22.79 7.44 -20.59
N ASP A 492 22.77 6.10 -20.61
CA ASP A 492 23.42 5.30 -21.65
C ASP A 492 22.89 5.65 -23.03
N LYS A 493 21.55 5.79 -23.16
CA LYS A 493 20.91 6.21 -24.41
C LYS A 493 21.37 7.60 -24.80
N ASN A 494 21.36 8.54 -23.86
CA ASN A 494 21.70 9.93 -24.11
C ASN A 494 23.12 10.08 -24.62
N GLU A 495 24.09 9.29 -24.15
CA GLU A 495 25.47 9.29 -24.65
C GLU A 495 25.53 9.02 -26.17
N THR A 496 24.63 8.19 -26.70
CA THR A 496 24.60 7.81 -28.14
C THR A 496 23.87 8.82 -29.04
N LEU A 497 23.09 9.74 -28.48
CA LEU A 497 22.31 10.70 -29.25
C LEU A 497 23.19 11.84 -29.80
N PRO A 498 22.88 12.40 -30.99
CA PRO A 498 23.52 13.63 -31.45
C PRO A 498 23.21 14.80 -30.51
N ASP A 499 24.06 15.83 -30.49
CA ASP A 499 23.93 16.98 -29.57
C ASP A 499 22.56 17.67 -29.64
N SER A 500 21.95 17.72 -30.83
CA SER A 500 20.61 18.29 -31.05
C SER A 500 19.48 17.47 -30.42
N ASP A 501 19.72 16.21 -30.10
CA ASP A 501 18.71 15.27 -29.61
C ASP A 501 18.93 14.86 -28.15
N LYS A 502 20.01 15.35 -27.52
CA LYS A 502 20.31 15.06 -26.12
C LYS A 502 19.11 15.38 -25.21
N ILE A 503 18.81 14.43 -24.34
CA ILE A 503 17.82 14.56 -23.27
C ILE A 503 18.33 15.61 -22.27
N ARG A 504 17.60 16.71 -22.10
CA ARG A 504 18.01 17.85 -21.25
C ARG A 504 17.56 17.71 -19.80
N VAL A 505 16.35 17.21 -19.61
CA VAL A 505 15.73 17.04 -18.29
C VAL A 505 14.95 15.73 -18.21
N VAL A 506 15.09 15.06 -17.08
CA VAL A 506 14.33 13.87 -16.70
C VAL A 506 13.36 14.25 -15.58
N SER A 507 12.07 14.15 -15.87
CA SER A 507 10.97 14.36 -14.93
C SER A 507 10.63 13.04 -14.24
N VAL A 508 10.77 12.99 -12.92
CA VAL A 508 10.51 11.79 -12.11
C VAL A 508 9.52 12.14 -11.01
N SER A 509 8.23 11.85 -11.25
CA SER A 509 7.15 12.18 -10.33
C SER A 509 7.03 11.16 -9.18
N ALA A 510 8.16 10.87 -8.54
CA ALA A 510 8.33 9.96 -7.42
C ALA A 510 9.45 10.46 -6.50
N ALA A 511 9.54 9.91 -5.30
CA ALA A 511 10.63 10.16 -4.36
C ALA A 511 11.39 8.86 -4.06
N PRO A 512 12.27 8.37 -4.95
CA PRO A 512 12.85 7.02 -4.82
C PRO A 512 13.90 6.87 -3.71
N SER A 513 14.28 7.94 -3.03
CA SER A 513 15.18 7.92 -1.86
C SER A 513 14.89 9.07 -0.89
N GLY A 514 15.62 9.07 0.24
CA GLY A 514 15.61 10.16 1.21
C GLY A 514 14.51 10.10 2.29
N PRO A 515 14.56 11.01 3.28
CA PRO A 515 13.60 11.05 4.38
C PRO A 515 12.14 11.16 3.93
N GLY A 516 11.29 10.25 4.43
CA GLY A 516 9.87 10.21 4.09
C GLY A 516 9.57 9.64 2.70
N SER A 517 10.57 9.04 2.03
CA SER A 517 10.37 8.31 0.78
C SER A 517 9.37 7.14 0.96
N PRO A 518 8.45 6.93 0.00
CA PRO A 518 7.61 5.74 -0.02
C PRO A 518 8.36 4.48 -0.51
N PHE A 519 9.59 4.63 -1.01
CA PHE A 519 10.45 3.53 -1.45
C PHE A 519 11.30 3.05 -0.28
N ASN A 520 11.37 1.75 -0.08
CA ASN A 520 12.01 1.15 1.10
C ASN A 520 13.03 0.05 0.74
N LYS A 521 13.38 -0.07 -0.54
CA LYS A 521 14.36 -1.02 -1.06
C LYS A 521 15.25 -0.33 -2.09
N ASP A 522 16.54 -0.65 -2.03
CA ASP A 522 17.59 -0.25 -2.98
C ASP A 522 17.69 1.27 -3.25
N ASN A 523 17.30 2.10 -2.28
CA ASN A 523 17.27 3.57 -2.41
C ASN A 523 18.63 4.19 -2.79
N ALA A 524 19.74 3.58 -2.35
CA ALA A 524 21.09 4.06 -2.66
C ALA A 524 21.39 4.01 -4.17
N MET A 525 20.85 3.02 -4.89
CA MET A 525 21.03 2.91 -6.34
C MET A 525 20.42 4.12 -7.08
N TRP A 526 19.33 4.68 -6.55
CA TRP A 526 18.75 5.90 -7.12
C TRP A 526 19.68 7.10 -6.95
N ASP A 527 20.23 7.30 -5.75
CA ASP A 527 21.15 8.40 -5.49
C ASP A 527 22.44 8.28 -6.34
N GLU A 528 22.95 7.06 -6.54
CA GLU A 528 24.07 6.77 -7.45
C GLU A 528 23.75 7.09 -8.92
N ALA A 529 22.58 6.66 -9.42
CA ALA A 529 22.15 6.97 -10.78
C ALA A 529 21.95 8.47 -10.99
N CYS A 530 21.49 9.18 -9.96
CA CYS A 530 21.34 10.63 -9.98
C CYS A 530 22.68 11.36 -10.07
N ALA A 531 23.68 10.95 -9.28
CA ALA A 531 25.03 11.49 -9.38
C ALA A 531 25.62 11.27 -10.79
N ARG A 532 25.34 10.10 -11.40
CA ARG A 532 25.75 9.82 -12.77
C ARG A 532 25.05 10.72 -13.80
N ALA A 533 23.75 10.96 -13.65
CA ALA A 533 23.00 11.86 -14.52
C ALA A 533 23.53 13.30 -14.46
N GLU A 534 23.81 13.79 -13.25
CA GLU A 534 24.39 15.12 -13.02
C GLU A 534 25.78 15.24 -13.67
N ALA A 535 26.63 14.22 -13.53
CA ALA A 535 27.94 14.18 -14.20
C ALA A 535 27.83 14.15 -15.74
N ALA A 536 26.74 13.59 -16.28
CA ALA A 536 26.43 13.59 -17.71
C ALA A 536 25.76 14.90 -18.19
N GLY A 537 25.59 15.90 -17.31
CA GLY A 537 24.94 17.17 -17.63
C GLY A 537 23.41 17.07 -17.79
N MET A 538 22.80 15.96 -17.38
CA MET A 538 21.35 15.77 -17.43
C MET A 538 20.72 16.26 -16.13
N MET A 539 19.71 17.14 -16.24
CA MET A 539 18.96 17.58 -15.06
C MET A 539 17.94 16.50 -14.66
N VAL A 540 17.90 16.14 -13.37
CA VAL A 540 16.87 15.24 -12.83
C VAL A 540 16.00 16.02 -11.86
N LEU A 541 14.70 16.08 -12.12
CA LEU A 541 13.71 16.65 -11.21
C LEU A 541 12.91 15.52 -10.56
N ASP A 542 12.94 15.45 -9.23
CA ASP A 542 12.20 14.44 -8.46
C ASP A 542 11.46 15.04 -7.25
N CYS A 543 10.66 14.20 -6.58
CA CYS A 543 9.89 14.58 -5.39
C CYS A 543 10.65 14.37 -4.07
N THR A 544 11.96 14.09 -4.09
CA THR A 544 12.71 13.76 -2.88
C THR A 544 12.93 14.98 -1.98
N SER A 545 13.03 14.73 -0.68
CA SER A 545 13.17 15.79 0.33
C SER A 545 14.58 16.34 0.48
N HIS A 546 15.61 15.57 0.14
CA HIS A 546 17.02 15.92 0.31
C HIS A 546 17.63 16.58 -0.92
N ARG A 547 17.29 16.10 -2.14
CA ARG A 547 17.85 16.62 -3.39
C ARG A 547 16.87 17.35 -4.29
N GLY A 548 15.57 17.04 -4.20
CA GLY A 548 14.56 17.72 -5.02
C GLY A 548 14.64 19.24 -4.86
N ILE A 549 14.23 19.98 -5.88
CA ILE A 549 14.24 21.46 -5.87
C ILE A 549 12.84 22.05 -5.99
N ILE A 550 11.85 21.22 -6.30
CA ILE A 550 10.46 21.64 -6.51
C ILE A 550 9.66 21.45 -5.21
N GLY A 551 8.77 22.39 -4.95
CA GLY A 551 7.76 22.34 -3.90
C GLY A 551 6.36 22.63 -4.46
N PRO A 552 5.30 22.34 -3.70
CA PRO A 552 3.94 22.50 -4.18
C PRO A 552 3.41 23.93 -3.99
N SER A 553 2.60 24.38 -4.93
CA SER A 553 1.64 25.49 -4.79
C SER A 553 0.31 25.11 -5.46
N TRP A 554 -0.67 26.00 -5.41
CA TRP A 554 -1.87 25.91 -6.25
C TRP A 554 -2.22 27.27 -6.88
N LEU A 555 -2.84 27.21 -8.06
CA LEU A 555 -3.33 28.37 -8.79
C LEU A 555 -4.58 28.94 -8.13
N ASP A 556 -4.80 30.23 -8.30
CA ASP A 556 -6.11 30.83 -8.12
C ASP A 556 -6.98 30.45 -9.32
N ALA A 557 -8.06 29.72 -9.10
CA ALA A 557 -8.90 29.21 -10.19
C ALA A 557 -9.61 30.32 -10.97
N GLY A 558 -9.87 31.47 -10.35
CA GLY A 558 -10.49 32.63 -11.02
C GLY A 558 -9.49 33.52 -11.76
N ASP A 559 -8.19 33.34 -11.53
CA ASP A 559 -7.10 34.10 -12.17
C ASP A 559 -5.82 33.24 -12.32
N PRO A 560 -5.89 32.13 -13.11
CA PRO A 560 -4.82 31.13 -13.18
C PRO A 560 -3.54 31.63 -13.84
N GLU A 561 -3.58 32.78 -14.50
CA GLU A 561 -2.42 33.42 -15.14
C GLU A 561 -1.60 34.27 -14.17
N ASN A 562 -2.16 34.60 -13.01
CA ASN A 562 -1.57 35.55 -12.08
C ASN A 562 -0.75 34.85 -10.98
N VAL A 563 0.56 34.80 -11.19
CA VAL A 563 1.52 34.21 -10.26
C VAL A 563 1.46 34.80 -8.83
N ALA A 564 1.06 36.07 -8.67
CA ALA A 564 0.99 36.69 -7.35
C ALA A 564 -0.14 36.09 -6.47
N LYS A 565 -1.20 35.59 -7.11
CA LYS A 565 -2.34 34.95 -6.45
C LYS A 565 -2.13 33.46 -6.16
N CYS A 566 -1.06 32.85 -6.66
CA CYS A 566 -0.72 31.47 -6.31
C CYS A 566 -0.45 31.33 -4.82
N THR A 567 -0.89 30.21 -4.23
CA THR A 567 -0.74 29.98 -2.79
C THR A 567 0.25 28.82 -2.53
N PRO A 568 1.22 28.99 -1.60
CA PRO A 568 2.15 27.92 -1.23
C PRO A 568 1.46 26.70 -0.60
N GLY A 569 1.88 25.49 -0.96
CA GLY A 569 1.43 24.25 -0.33
C GLY A 569 0.37 23.49 -1.13
N PHE A 570 -0.54 22.83 -0.41
CA PHE A 570 -1.70 22.14 -0.99
C PHE A 570 -3.01 22.70 -0.40
N PRO A 571 -4.09 22.80 -1.20
CA PRO A 571 -5.38 23.25 -0.68
C PRO A 571 -5.88 22.30 0.42
N GLY A 572 -6.58 22.86 1.41
CA GLY A 572 -7.09 22.14 2.58
C GLY A 572 -6.07 21.81 3.67
N ARG A 573 -4.79 22.20 3.52
CA ARG A 573 -3.72 21.94 4.52
C ARG A 573 -3.08 23.20 5.10
N GLY A 574 -3.66 24.37 4.83
CA GLY A 574 -3.05 25.68 5.14
C GLY A 574 -1.82 25.97 4.26
N SER A 575 -1.49 27.26 4.13
CA SER A 575 -0.31 27.68 3.36
C SER A 575 0.97 27.22 4.09
N SER A 576 1.81 26.45 3.40
CA SER A 576 3.11 26.04 3.93
C SER A 576 4.08 25.72 2.80
N PHE A 577 5.37 25.97 3.02
CA PHE A 577 6.42 25.63 2.07
C PHE A 577 7.76 25.39 2.78
N ARG A 578 8.68 24.73 2.07
CA ARG A 578 10.06 24.56 2.51
C ARG A 578 10.93 25.65 1.87
N PRO A 579 11.71 26.42 2.66
CA PRO A 579 12.67 27.36 2.09
C PRO A 579 13.63 26.67 1.11
N GLY A 580 14.06 27.40 0.07
CA GLY A 580 14.97 26.88 -0.95
C GLY A 580 14.32 25.98 -2.00
N ARG A 581 12.99 25.79 -1.97
CA ARG A 581 12.24 25.11 -3.03
C ARG A 581 11.54 26.12 -3.93
N LEU A 582 11.56 25.86 -5.23
CA LEU A 582 10.73 26.57 -6.19
C LEU A 582 9.32 25.99 -6.17
N LEU A 583 8.33 26.83 -5.87
CA LEU A 583 6.94 26.39 -5.72
C LEU A 583 6.22 26.41 -7.05
N VAL A 584 5.66 25.26 -7.41
CA VAL A 584 5.07 25.00 -8.72
C VAL A 584 3.62 24.50 -8.54
N PRO A 585 2.66 24.99 -9.35
CA PRO A 585 1.27 24.65 -9.14
C PRO A 585 0.96 23.18 -9.38
N THR A 586 0.26 22.58 -8.43
CA THR A 586 -0.20 21.19 -8.44
C THR A 586 -1.69 21.07 -8.75
N CYS A 587 -2.47 22.15 -8.57
CA CYS A 587 -3.91 22.17 -8.81
C CYS A 587 -4.44 23.61 -8.99
N PRO A 588 -5.69 23.79 -9.45
CA PRO A 588 -6.49 22.78 -10.17
C PRO A 588 -5.78 22.32 -11.45
N ARG A 589 -5.91 21.03 -11.77
CA ARG A 589 -5.29 20.41 -12.94
C ARG A 589 -6.21 19.38 -13.57
N THR A 590 -6.27 19.40 -14.89
CA THR A 590 -6.79 18.30 -15.70
C THR A 590 -5.64 17.55 -16.33
N THR A 591 -5.73 16.22 -16.32
CA THR A 591 -4.70 15.32 -16.85
C THR A 591 -5.34 14.22 -17.67
N ALA A 592 -4.60 13.68 -18.63
CA ALA A 592 -5.00 12.47 -19.34
C ALA A 592 -5.09 11.29 -18.37
N GLU A 593 -6.06 10.43 -18.59
CA GLU A 593 -6.13 9.09 -18.01
C GLU A 593 -6.48 8.11 -19.13
N GLU A 594 -5.82 6.96 -19.14
CA GLU A 594 -6.12 5.91 -20.08
C GLU A 594 -5.77 4.59 -19.43
N TYR A 595 -6.80 3.89 -18.98
CA TYR A 595 -6.58 2.65 -18.22
C TYR A 595 -6.84 1.41 -19.04
N ASP A 596 -7.68 1.51 -20.06
CA ASP A 596 -7.88 0.49 -21.10
C ASP A 596 -7.46 1.11 -22.42
N LYS A 597 -6.82 0.32 -23.26
CA LYS A 597 -6.30 0.82 -24.53
C LYS A 597 -7.42 1.37 -25.39
N GLY A 598 -7.30 2.62 -25.81
CA GLY A 598 -8.30 3.31 -26.62
C GLY A 598 -9.47 3.93 -25.85
N ASP A 599 -9.60 3.72 -24.52
CA ASP A 599 -10.54 4.48 -23.67
C ASP A 599 -9.85 5.72 -23.10
N CYS A 600 -9.43 6.60 -24.01
CA CYS A 600 -8.84 7.89 -23.66
C CYS A 600 -9.86 8.77 -22.93
N SER A 601 -9.50 9.29 -21.76
CA SER A 601 -10.36 10.10 -20.90
C SER A 601 -9.52 11.15 -20.15
N TYR A 602 -10.19 12.04 -19.44
CA TYR A 602 -9.57 13.08 -18.63
C TYR A 602 -10.08 13.04 -17.20
N GLN A 603 -9.18 13.34 -16.26
CA GLN A 603 -9.50 13.56 -14.85
C GLN A 603 -9.12 14.97 -14.41
N TYR A 604 -9.95 15.55 -13.55
CA TYR A 604 -9.72 16.79 -12.82
C TYR A 604 -9.25 16.47 -11.40
N CYS A 605 -8.27 17.23 -10.89
CA CYS A 605 -7.79 17.17 -9.51
C CYS A 605 -7.90 18.55 -8.83
N GLY A 606 -8.86 18.69 -7.91
CA GLY A 606 -8.98 19.87 -7.04
C GLY A 606 -7.90 19.95 -5.95
N ARG A 607 -7.31 18.80 -5.58
CA ARG A 607 -6.09 18.71 -4.76
C ARG A 607 -5.12 17.74 -5.41
N GLY A 608 -4.18 18.28 -6.17
CA GLY A 608 -3.13 17.52 -6.83
C GLY A 608 -2.03 17.04 -5.88
N GLY A 609 -1.06 16.32 -6.45
CA GLY A 609 0.17 15.91 -5.75
C GLY A 609 1.39 16.70 -6.23
N LEU A 610 2.49 16.63 -5.48
CA LEU A 610 3.78 17.19 -5.93
C LEU A 610 4.21 16.59 -7.29
N SER A 611 3.77 15.37 -7.58
CA SER A 611 3.91 14.69 -8.87
C SER A 611 3.48 15.52 -10.07
N TRP A 612 2.53 16.45 -9.93
CA TRP A 612 2.03 17.28 -11.03
C TRP A 612 2.92 18.49 -11.30
N ALA A 613 3.67 18.93 -10.28
CA ALA A 613 4.58 20.06 -10.37
C ALA A 613 5.90 19.73 -11.08
N ILE A 614 6.36 18.48 -10.98
CA ILE A 614 7.61 18.04 -11.63
C ILE A 614 7.56 18.15 -13.16
N PRO A 615 6.57 17.57 -13.88
CA PRO A 615 6.47 17.71 -15.33
C PRO A 615 6.19 19.16 -15.76
N TYR A 616 5.46 19.94 -14.96
CA TYR A 616 5.28 21.37 -15.24
C TYR A 616 6.63 22.12 -15.27
N ALA A 617 7.46 21.94 -14.23
CA ALA A 617 8.78 22.57 -14.16
C ALA A 617 9.70 22.11 -15.29
N ALA A 618 9.69 20.81 -15.62
CA ALA A 618 10.44 20.27 -16.75
C ALA A 618 10.01 20.89 -18.09
N GLY A 619 8.71 21.14 -18.27
CA GLY A 619 8.18 21.81 -19.47
C GLY A 619 8.60 23.28 -19.57
N VAL A 620 8.60 24.03 -18.46
CA VAL A 620 9.12 25.41 -18.43
C VAL A 620 10.58 25.43 -18.85
N LEU A 621 11.40 24.53 -18.30
CA LEU A 621 12.81 24.41 -18.68
C LEU A 621 12.99 24.03 -20.16
N ALA A 622 12.17 23.13 -20.70
CA ALA A 622 12.18 22.76 -22.11
C ALA A 622 11.89 23.96 -23.02
N MET A 623 10.92 24.81 -22.67
CA MET A 623 10.68 26.07 -23.39
C MET A 623 11.89 27.01 -23.34
N GLY A 624 12.64 27.04 -22.23
CA GLY A 624 13.90 27.78 -22.13
C GLY A 624 14.98 27.24 -23.07
N TRP A 625 15.19 25.92 -23.09
CA TRP A 625 16.17 25.29 -23.99
C TRP A 625 15.81 25.38 -25.47
N GLN A 626 14.54 25.52 -25.82
CA GLN A 626 14.15 25.81 -27.21
C GLN A 626 14.81 27.12 -27.68
N LEU A 627 14.85 28.14 -26.83
CA LEU A 627 15.42 29.44 -27.18
C LEU A 627 16.94 29.42 -27.12
N ARG A 628 17.50 28.73 -26.13
CA ARG A 628 18.93 28.74 -25.81
C ARG A 628 19.47 27.33 -25.56
N PRO A 629 19.61 26.52 -26.63
CA PRO A 629 20.01 25.12 -26.53
C PRO A 629 21.43 24.93 -25.99
N GLU A 630 22.27 25.97 -26.04
CA GLU A 630 23.65 25.94 -25.57
C GLU A 630 23.79 26.11 -24.05
N LEU A 631 22.75 26.55 -23.33
CA LEU A 631 22.84 26.75 -21.88
C LEU A 631 22.81 25.42 -21.11
N GLY A 632 23.82 25.20 -20.26
CA GLY A 632 23.91 24.01 -19.41
C GLY A 632 22.81 23.90 -18.37
N ALA A 633 22.66 22.71 -17.77
CA ALA A 633 21.62 22.39 -16.80
C ALA A 633 21.63 23.32 -15.57
N GLU A 634 22.79 23.50 -14.94
CA GLU A 634 22.90 24.36 -13.76
C GLU A 634 22.54 25.80 -14.06
N GLN A 635 23.00 26.34 -15.20
CA GLN A 635 22.65 27.68 -15.60
C GLN A 635 21.14 27.81 -15.82
N MET A 636 20.50 26.86 -16.50
CA MET A 636 19.05 26.90 -16.72
C MET A 636 18.26 26.83 -15.40
N ARG A 637 18.73 26.02 -14.44
CA ARG A 637 18.17 25.96 -13.07
C ARG A 637 18.31 27.30 -12.36
N ASP A 638 19.48 27.92 -12.41
CA ASP A 638 19.74 29.21 -11.75
C ASP A 638 18.79 30.29 -12.30
N LEU A 639 18.64 30.38 -13.62
CA LEU A 639 17.71 31.31 -14.27
C LEU A 639 16.25 31.05 -13.86
N LEU A 640 15.87 29.77 -13.68
CA LEU A 640 14.53 29.39 -13.20
C LEU A 640 14.26 29.90 -11.77
N PHE A 641 15.25 29.82 -10.88
CA PHE A 641 15.13 30.37 -9.52
C PHE A 641 15.21 31.90 -9.48
N GLU A 642 16.06 32.50 -10.30
CA GLU A 642 16.25 33.95 -10.38
C GLU A 642 14.96 34.65 -10.84
N SER A 643 14.27 34.06 -11.82
CA SER A 643 13.02 34.57 -12.38
C SER A 643 11.78 34.33 -11.51
N ALA A 644 11.90 33.58 -10.41
CA ALA A 644 10.78 33.24 -9.55
C ALA A 644 10.09 34.48 -8.96
N HIS A 645 8.76 34.47 -8.92
CA HIS A 645 7.99 35.50 -8.24
C HIS A 645 8.13 35.34 -6.73
N LYS A 646 8.72 36.33 -6.06
CA LYS A 646 8.97 36.33 -4.61
C LYS A 646 7.78 36.94 -3.89
N LYS A 647 7.16 36.16 -3.00
CA LYS A 647 6.11 36.64 -2.09
C LYS A 647 6.72 37.25 -0.83
N SER A 648 5.93 38.03 -0.09
CA SER A 648 6.35 38.71 1.14
C SER A 648 6.76 37.77 2.27
N ASP A 649 6.23 36.55 2.28
CA ASP A 649 6.57 35.48 3.23
C ASP A 649 7.86 34.72 2.85
N GLY A 650 8.51 35.10 1.74
CA GLY A 650 9.72 34.45 1.24
C GLY A 650 9.45 33.27 0.30
N ALA A 651 8.19 32.92 0.03
CA ALA A 651 7.87 31.90 -0.96
C ALA A 651 8.31 32.33 -2.37
N GLN A 652 8.88 31.39 -3.12
CA GLN A 652 9.32 31.62 -4.50
C GLN A 652 8.45 30.81 -5.45
N MET A 653 7.53 31.48 -6.16
CA MET A 653 6.65 30.85 -7.14
C MET A 653 7.33 30.80 -8.51
N ILE A 654 7.23 29.68 -9.21
CA ILE A 654 7.66 29.59 -10.61
C ILE A 654 6.96 30.65 -11.46
N ASN A 655 7.70 31.29 -12.38
CA ASN A 655 7.16 32.33 -13.26
C ASN A 655 7.66 32.09 -14.70
N PRO A 656 6.91 31.32 -15.51
CA PRO A 656 7.33 30.96 -16.86
C PRO A 656 7.62 32.17 -17.74
N LYS A 657 6.81 33.23 -17.67
CA LYS A 657 7.01 34.45 -18.48
C LYS A 657 8.32 35.14 -18.12
N ALA A 658 8.57 35.38 -16.83
CA ALA A 658 9.81 36.00 -16.39
C ALA A 658 11.03 35.12 -16.69
N PHE A 659 10.89 33.80 -16.56
CA PHE A 659 11.93 32.84 -16.92
C PHE A 659 12.32 32.96 -18.39
N ILE A 660 11.34 32.96 -19.29
CA ILE A 660 11.59 33.06 -20.73
C ILE A 660 12.25 34.39 -21.12
N GLU A 661 11.84 35.51 -20.55
CA GLU A 661 12.50 36.80 -20.82
C GLU A 661 13.97 36.79 -20.36
N LEU A 662 14.22 36.27 -19.17
CA LEU A 662 15.58 36.19 -18.61
C LEU A 662 16.47 35.20 -19.41
N VAL A 663 15.91 34.10 -19.92
CA VAL A 663 16.61 33.17 -20.82
C VAL A 663 16.99 33.82 -22.15
N LYS A 664 16.11 34.64 -22.75
CA LYS A 664 16.42 35.37 -24.01
C LYS A 664 17.68 36.22 -23.87
N GLU A 665 17.88 36.83 -22.71
CA GLU A 665 18.98 37.76 -22.44
C GLU A 665 20.26 37.09 -21.90
N ALA A 666 20.18 35.86 -21.40
CA ALA A 666 21.28 35.17 -20.76
C ALA A 666 22.51 35.02 -21.67
N LYS A 667 23.73 35.00 -21.14
CA LYS A 667 24.92 34.61 -21.92
C LYS A 667 25.38 33.24 -21.46
N ALA A 668 25.80 32.37 -22.39
CA ALA A 668 26.36 31.08 -22.02
C ALA A 668 27.56 31.29 -21.09
N ARG A 669 27.58 30.58 -19.95
CA ARG A 669 28.78 30.52 -19.12
C ARG A 669 29.83 29.66 -19.86
N PRO A 670 31.11 30.07 -19.85
CA PRO A 670 32.18 29.33 -20.52
C PRO A 670 32.40 27.93 -19.92
#